data_AF-A0A1G7YBU1-F1
#
_entry.id   AF-A0A1G7YBU1-F1
#
_cell.length_a   1.000
_cell.length_b   1.000
_cell.length_c   1.000
_cell.angle_alpha   90.00
_cell.angle_beta   90.00
_cell.angle_gamma   90.00
#
_symmetry.space_group_name_H-M   'P 1'
#
loop_
_entity.id
_entity.type
_entity.pdbx_description
1 polymer ?
#
loop_
_entity_poly.entity_id
_entity_poly.type
_entity_poly.pdbx_seq_one_letter_code
_entity_poly.pdbx_strand_id
1 'polypeptide(L)'
;MSTKNTQLGKVTILVTDDPTVQNTPIRNAWVTLTRRGKESAGQAQQKSKTKGGVEEHSDEYSCEEKIYRKETNEDALAILEVPCGDYEICCEAFGIVSKKADITVTQDSCLTRTIVIPLQFDIEWGALAENCQGTEFNQCIQADAGTTWVFSVHHNLTIQPGNRKIRWATTRGHFYESDTARDMVHLSTHGHVGEIRVSATMSEIGSASVTKEIPVFSNQPPITNVEGNLNVSLTRTETSFTEDTAFWTGIRNSTDALSFNNYLRFMDWIFCGGKPPNPKNGFEDGRFITKKEEYDRLKIQRFLPFADSDAYRVMKAATEAFVMVNCGVQQEPLPFDPNTNRPNRDDAYLNRRDLPIPDVGLSTAFDQYLVPVNGDKTLPYLAVIRRKLPDIPIKTTLFENAVPRNQGDLAEIFDNCFGLLQEKLENPCLLELIWSYWHEEGMLVQSMNAISRRFQNIRSSVQDPLANLEMDPLRPLNNLLWSYIQDEPHRLTINRRNYEYDHHYGLRLEGKAVQNFSPVDTRSKFLEAFHHLLRLCTVFYKQDDDTTVKADAFPVLNALKEVHLILSQGAHNQFGDLPSSARIEMLMQQWLLARPEFRELLPTRIMVAYPEPWMDRVDAMKKLQGWTDTSVLHFRNLGMFGEQLLLSIRWGHWSDEFEPVKALNWARFFRPQAQGYIHAYRAATGVDLSADPTVNARVDSTLPSVLLQKRLASQQRAS
;
A
#
# COMPACT_ATOMS: atom_id res chain seq x y z
N MET A 1 -82.84 -62.60 -29.85
CA MET A 1 -83.32 -61.54 -28.95
C MET A 1 -83.52 -62.09 -27.56
N SER A 2 -82.58 -61.81 -26.65
CA SER A 2 -82.79 -61.56 -25.22
C SER A 2 -81.43 -61.12 -24.69
N THR A 3 -81.15 -59.82 -24.86
CA THR A 3 -79.98 -59.15 -24.29
C THR A 3 -80.08 -59.24 -22.76
N LYS A 4 -79.31 -60.14 -22.14
CA LYS A 4 -79.02 -60.02 -20.70
C LYS A 4 -78.26 -58.70 -20.52
N ASN A 5 -78.96 -57.66 -20.09
CA ASN A 5 -78.35 -56.40 -19.65
C ASN A 5 -77.45 -56.72 -18.44
N THR A 6 -76.18 -57.02 -18.70
CA THR A 6 -75.16 -57.06 -17.65
C THR A 6 -74.97 -55.62 -17.17
N GLN A 7 -75.41 -55.33 -15.95
CA GLN A 7 -75.23 -54.01 -15.36
C GLN A 7 -73.75 -53.82 -15.02
N LEU A 8 -73.13 -52.81 -15.61
CA LEU A 8 -71.73 -52.45 -15.47
C LEU A 8 -71.61 -51.23 -14.54
N GLY A 9 -70.64 -51.26 -13.62
CA GLY A 9 -70.23 -50.08 -12.85
C GLY A 9 -68.91 -49.52 -13.39
N LYS A 10 -68.70 -48.21 -13.24
CA LYS A 10 -67.52 -47.50 -13.76
C LYS A 10 -66.51 -47.29 -12.63
N VAL A 11 -65.30 -47.83 -12.82
CA VAL A 11 -64.18 -47.68 -11.88
C VAL A 11 -63.09 -46.86 -12.55
N THR A 12 -62.67 -45.78 -11.88
CA THR A 12 -61.56 -44.91 -12.29
C THR A 12 -60.41 -45.05 -11.30
N ILE A 13 -59.24 -45.48 -11.77
CA ILE A 13 -58.06 -45.68 -10.94
C ILE A 13 -56.99 -44.69 -11.34
N LEU A 14 -56.56 -43.86 -10.41
CA LEU A 14 -55.41 -42.97 -10.53
C LEU A 14 -54.18 -43.67 -9.94
N VAL A 15 -53.07 -43.73 -10.67
CA VAL A 15 -51.82 -44.34 -10.20
C VAL A 15 -50.78 -43.25 -9.95
N THR A 16 -50.21 -43.21 -8.74
CA THR A 16 -49.24 -42.17 -8.31
C THR A 16 -48.03 -42.79 -7.60
N ASP A 17 -46.94 -42.03 -7.47
CA ASP A 17 -45.72 -42.50 -6.79
C ASP A 17 -45.64 -42.15 -5.28
N ASP A 18 -46.36 -41.12 -4.85
CA ASP A 18 -46.36 -40.56 -3.49
C ASP A 18 -47.81 -40.33 -3.00
N PRO A 19 -48.12 -40.58 -1.70
CA PRO A 19 -49.40 -40.25 -1.08
C PRO A 19 -49.64 -38.75 -0.72
N THR A 20 -48.66 -37.87 -0.88
CA THR A 20 -48.74 -36.45 -0.48
C THR A 20 -49.50 -35.55 -1.49
N VAL A 21 -49.79 -34.30 -1.11
CA VAL A 21 -50.64 -33.35 -1.87
C VAL A 21 -50.15 -33.09 -3.31
N GLN A 22 -48.88 -33.39 -3.63
CA GLN A 22 -48.28 -33.28 -4.96
C GLN A 22 -48.19 -34.63 -5.71
N ASN A 23 -49.17 -35.52 -5.53
CA ASN A 23 -49.37 -36.77 -6.28
C ASN A 23 -48.73 -36.75 -7.68
N THR A 24 -47.54 -37.33 -7.89
CA THR A 24 -46.97 -37.36 -9.24
C THR A 24 -47.59 -38.51 -10.03
N PRO A 25 -48.24 -38.22 -11.18
CA PRO A 25 -49.01 -39.21 -11.91
C PRO A 25 -48.09 -40.18 -12.66
N ILE A 26 -48.38 -41.49 -12.55
CA ILE A 26 -47.69 -42.53 -13.30
C ILE A 26 -48.53 -42.90 -14.54
N ARG A 27 -48.03 -42.53 -15.71
CA ARG A 27 -48.67 -42.80 -17.01
C ARG A 27 -48.30 -44.20 -17.48
N ASN A 28 -49.18 -44.84 -18.26
CA ASN A 28 -49.02 -46.20 -18.81
C ASN A 28 -48.72 -47.28 -17.74
N ALA A 29 -49.15 -47.07 -16.50
CA ALA A 29 -49.07 -48.10 -15.46
C ALA A 29 -50.15 -49.15 -15.70
N TRP A 30 -49.82 -50.42 -15.49
CA TRP A 30 -50.78 -51.51 -15.65
C TRP A 30 -51.70 -51.60 -14.44
N VAL A 31 -53.01 -51.50 -14.68
CA VAL A 31 -54.03 -51.67 -13.64
C VAL A 31 -54.78 -52.96 -13.90
N THR A 32 -54.81 -53.84 -12.90
CA THR A 32 -55.47 -55.15 -12.96
C THR A 32 -56.57 -55.22 -11.90
N LEU A 33 -57.79 -55.56 -12.32
CA LEU A 33 -58.90 -55.89 -11.44
C LEU A 33 -59.19 -57.38 -11.54
N THR A 34 -59.08 -58.08 -10.42
CA THR A 34 -59.41 -59.50 -10.31
C THR A 34 -60.69 -59.65 -9.50
N ARG A 35 -61.72 -60.29 -10.08
CA ARG A 35 -62.98 -60.52 -9.38
C ARG A 35 -62.80 -61.58 -8.30
N ARG A 36 -63.15 -61.29 -7.05
CA ARG A 36 -63.13 -62.32 -5.99
C ARG A 36 -64.30 -63.28 -6.17
N GLY A 37 -64.00 -64.55 -6.46
CA GLY A 37 -64.99 -65.63 -6.41
C GLY A 37 -65.48 -65.85 -4.99
N LYS A 38 -66.78 -66.12 -4.80
CA LYS A 38 -67.29 -66.60 -3.50
C LYS A 38 -66.89 -68.07 -3.35
N GLU A 39 -65.82 -68.36 -2.62
CA GLU A 39 -65.63 -69.69 -2.01
C GLU A 39 -65.11 -69.59 -0.57
N SER A 40 -65.96 -70.10 0.33
CA SER A 40 -65.68 -71.13 1.33
C SER A 40 -64.37 -71.08 2.13
N ALA A 41 -64.55 -71.00 3.46
CA ALA A 41 -63.53 -71.29 4.46
C ALA A 41 -62.93 -72.70 4.30
N GLY A 42 -61.60 -72.82 4.46
CA GLY A 42 -60.95 -74.13 4.61
C GLY A 42 -59.45 -74.09 4.34
N GLN A 43 -58.65 -74.25 5.39
CA GLN A 43 -57.20 -74.42 5.36
C GLN A 43 -56.76 -75.59 4.47
N ALA A 44 -55.62 -75.44 3.76
CA ALA A 44 -54.59 -76.49 3.71
C ALA A 44 -53.30 -75.97 3.08
N GLN A 45 -52.21 -76.20 3.80
CA GLN A 45 -50.82 -76.03 3.39
C GLN A 45 -50.41 -77.07 2.33
N GLN A 46 -49.33 -76.73 1.61
CA GLN A 46 -48.19 -77.55 1.14
C GLN A 46 -48.00 -77.54 -0.38
N LYS A 47 -46.94 -76.86 -0.83
CA LYS A 47 -45.59 -77.40 -1.10
C LYS A 47 -45.57 -78.41 -2.25
N SER A 48 -44.89 -77.99 -3.30
CA SER A 48 -44.45 -78.79 -4.43
C SER A 48 -43.46 -79.90 -4.01
N LYS A 49 -43.57 -81.08 -4.64
CA LYS A 49 -42.53 -81.66 -5.51
C LYS A 49 -42.90 -83.09 -5.99
N THR A 50 -42.91 -83.27 -7.32
CA THR A 50 -42.37 -84.38 -8.16
C THR A 50 -42.58 -85.85 -7.71
N LYS A 51 -43.05 -86.80 -8.55
CA LYS A 51 -42.49 -87.27 -9.85
C LYS A 51 -43.43 -88.34 -10.48
N GLY A 52 -43.60 -88.35 -11.81
CA GLY A 52 -43.76 -89.57 -12.64
C GLY A 52 -45.17 -90.03 -13.05
N GLY A 53 -45.36 -90.29 -14.35
CA GLY A 53 -46.38 -91.21 -14.90
C GLY A 53 -47.43 -90.57 -15.82
N VAL A 54 -47.58 -91.14 -17.02
CA VAL A 54 -48.46 -90.73 -18.14
C VAL A 54 -49.89 -91.24 -17.93
N GLU A 55 -50.92 -90.43 -18.21
CA GLU A 55 -52.16 -90.82 -18.96
C GLU A 55 -53.11 -89.62 -19.16
N GLU A 56 -53.84 -89.67 -20.28
CA GLU A 56 -54.70 -88.63 -20.86
C GLU A 56 -56.09 -88.49 -20.19
N HIS A 57 -56.62 -87.26 -20.26
CA HIS A 57 -58.01 -86.78 -20.26
C HIS A 57 -59.06 -87.30 -19.26
N SER A 58 -59.63 -86.33 -18.51
CA SER A 58 -61.06 -86.01 -18.60
C SER A 58 -61.33 -84.59 -18.07
N ASP A 59 -61.92 -83.74 -18.92
CA ASP A 59 -62.44 -82.41 -18.57
C ASP A 59 -63.45 -82.49 -17.42
N GLU A 60 -63.42 -81.53 -16.48
CA GLU A 60 -64.65 -80.83 -16.04
C GLU A 60 -64.38 -79.66 -15.05
N TYR A 61 -64.95 -78.51 -15.38
CA TYR A 61 -65.15 -77.27 -14.59
C TYR A 61 -63.94 -76.39 -14.23
N SER A 62 -63.51 -75.56 -15.18
CA SER A 62 -62.78 -74.32 -14.90
C SER A 62 -63.74 -73.13 -14.86
N CYS A 63 -64.01 -72.62 -13.65
CA CYS A 63 -64.52 -71.25 -13.49
C CYS A 63 -63.38 -70.29 -13.86
N GLU A 64 -63.36 -69.79 -15.10
CA GLU A 64 -62.38 -68.78 -15.52
C GLU A 64 -62.46 -67.53 -14.60
N GLU A 65 -61.39 -67.26 -13.85
CA GLU A 65 -61.20 -65.97 -13.19
C GLU A 65 -61.17 -64.88 -14.26
N LYS A 66 -62.22 -64.06 -14.33
CA LYS A 66 -62.25 -62.91 -15.23
C LYS A 66 -61.35 -61.80 -14.69
N ILE A 67 -60.21 -61.61 -15.34
CA ILE A 67 -59.25 -60.55 -15.09
C ILE A 67 -59.51 -59.39 -16.06
N TYR A 68 -59.63 -58.18 -15.54
CA TYR A 68 -59.72 -56.95 -16.35
C TYR A 68 -58.41 -56.19 -16.22
N ARG A 69 -57.73 -55.91 -17.34
CA ARG A 69 -56.43 -55.23 -17.34
C ARG A 69 -56.45 -54.04 -18.29
N LYS A 70 -55.97 -52.88 -17.84
CA LYS A 70 -55.90 -51.65 -18.64
C LYS A 70 -54.72 -50.77 -18.20
N GLU A 71 -54.07 -50.10 -19.14
CA GLU A 71 -53.04 -49.09 -18.85
C GLU A 71 -53.65 -47.76 -18.46
N THR A 72 -52.96 -46.99 -17.62
CA THR A 72 -53.33 -45.60 -17.36
C THR A 72 -53.07 -44.71 -18.57
N ASN A 73 -53.97 -43.76 -18.83
CA ASN A 73 -53.84 -42.81 -19.94
C ASN A 73 -52.85 -41.65 -19.63
N GLU A 74 -52.81 -40.62 -20.47
CA GLU A 74 -51.97 -39.42 -20.27
C GLU A 74 -52.24 -38.67 -18.96
N ASP A 75 -53.45 -38.80 -18.40
CA ASP A 75 -53.83 -38.24 -17.11
C ASP A 75 -53.53 -39.19 -15.93
N ALA A 76 -52.82 -40.29 -16.18
CA ALA A 76 -52.57 -41.40 -15.25
C ALA A 76 -53.85 -42.08 -14.72
N LEU A 77 -54.93 -42.06 -15.50
CA LEU A 77 -56.20 -42.68 -15.16
C LEU A 77 -56.46 -43.95 -15.98
N ALA A 78 -56.81 -45.04 -15.30
CA ALA A 78 -57.37 -46.24 -15.90
C ALA A 78 -58.87 -46.30 -15.62
N ILE A 79 -59.68 -46.18 -16.68
CA ILE A 79 -61.15 -46.26 -16.60
C ILE A 79 -61.59 -47.64 -17.08
N LEU A 80 -62.16 -48.44 -16.19
CA LEU A 80 -62.69 -49.78 -16.49
C LEU A 80 -64.19 -49.84 -16.19
N GLU A 81 -64.95 -50.48 -17.08
CA GLU A 81 -66.36 -50.81 -16.85
C GLU A 81 -66.45 -52.30 -16.54
N VAL A 82 -66.83 -52.64 -15.32
CA VAL A 82 -66.85 -54.03 -14.81
C VAL A 82 -68.22 -54.38 -14.23
N PRO A 83 -68.67 -55.66 -14.31
CA PRO A 83 -69.93 -56.08 -13.71
C PRO A 83 -69.95 -55.88 -12.19
N CYS A 84 -71.14 -55.77 -11.59
CA CYS A 84 -71.24 -55.66 -10.14
C CYS A 84 -70.60 -56.86 -9.40
N GLY A 85 -69.87 -56.58 -8.32
CA GLY A 85 -69.14 -57.58 -7.52
C GLY A 85 -67.96 -56.99 -6.74
N ASP A 86 -67.29 -57.84 -5.96
CA ASP A 86 -66.08 -57.49 -5.22
C ASP A 86 -64.83 -57.76 -6.08
N TYR A 87 -63.95 -56.77 -6.14
CA TYR A 87 -62.71 -56.81 -6.93
C TYR A 87 -61.51 -56.42 -6.06
N GLU A 88 -60.38 -57.05 -6.36
CA GLU A 88 -59.08 -56.67 -5.86
C GLU A 88 -58.33 -55.89 -6.96
N ILE A 89 -57.83 -54.71 -6.62
CA ILE A 89 -57.04 -53.84 -7.50
C ILE A 89 -55.56 -54.08 -7.22
N CYS A 90 -54.80 -54.26 -8.29
CA CYS A 90 -53.36 -54.35 -8.26
C CYS A 90 -52.79 -53.51 -9.42
N CYS A 91 -51.83 -52.62 -9.11
CA CYS A 91 -51.17 -51.78 -10.10
C CYS A 91 -49.70 -52.16 -10.22
N GLU A 92 -49.14 -52.12 -11.44
CA GLU A 92 -47.75 -52.47 -11.73
C GLU A 92 -47.11 -51.39 -12.61
N ALA A 93 -45.94 -50.91 -12.20
CA ALA A 93 -45.09 -50.00 -12.97
C ALA A 93 -43.62 -50.14 -12.53
N PHE A 94 -42.66 -50.04 -13.44
CA PHE A 94 -41.22 -50.13 -13.15
C PHE A 94 -40.83 -51.43 -12.41
N GLY A 95 -41.52 -52.54 -12.70
CA GLY A 95 -41.36 -53.84 -12.01
C GLY A 95 -41.81 -53.85 -10.54
N ILE A 96 -42.47 -52.79 -10.06
CA ILE A 96 -43.01 -52.69 -8.69
C ILE A 96 -44.52 -52.89 -8.74
N VAL A 97 -45.00 -53.80 -7.89
CA VAL A 97 -46.42 -54.10 -7.71
C VAL A 97 -46.95 -53.35 -6.49
N SER A 98 -48.06 -52.65 -6.63
CA SER A 98 -48.71 -51.89 -5.56
C SER A 98 -49.26 -52.83 -4.47
N LYS A 99 -49.52 -52.26 -3.28
CA LYS A 99 -50.37 -52.95 -2.29
C LYS A 99 -51.75 -53.20 -2.91
N LYS A 100 -52.29 -54.40 -2.67
CA LYS A 100 -53.64 -54.79 -3.11
C LYS A 100 -54.69 -53.94 -2.40
N ALA A 101 -55.69 -53.46 -3.14
CA ALA A 101 -56.78 -52.66 -2.60
C ALA A 101 -58.14 -53.24 -3.01
N ASP A 102 -59.03 -53.39 -2.05
CA ASP A 102 -60.35 -54.01 -2.30
C ASP A 102 -61.41 -52.96 -2.60
N ILE A 103 -62.26 -53.25 -3.60
CA ILE A 103 -63.43 -52.43 -3.94
C ILE A 103 -64.67 -53.29 -4.20
N THR A 104 -65.83 -52.74 -3.89
CA THR A 104 -67.13 -53.34 -4.20
C THR A 104 -67.86 -52.46 -5.21
N VAL A 105 -68.18 -53.01 -6.38
CA VAL A 105 -68.83 -52.30 -7.49
C VAL A 105 -70.33 -52.62 -7.51
N THR A 106 -71.18 -51.60 -7.45
CA THR A 106 -72.66 -51.68 -7.53
C THR A 106 -73.21 -50.98 -8.78
N GLN A 107 -74.51 -51.14 -9.07
CA GLN A 107 -75.15 -50.71 -10.32
C GLN A 107 -74.97 -49.22 -10.67
N ASP A 108 -74.90 -48.32 -9.67
CA ASP A 108 -74.74 -46.86 -9.86
C ASP A 108 -73.38 -46.34 -9.37
N SER A 109 -72.41 -47.23 -9.16
CA SER A 109 -71.12 -46.84 -8.57
C SER A 109 -70.19 -46.19 -9.61
N CYS A 110 -69.86 -44.92 -9.37
CA CYS A 110 -68.75 -44.22 -10.03
C CYS A 110 -67.62 -44.07 -9.01
N LEU A 111 -66.79 -45.11 -8.91
CA LEU A 111 -65.74 -45.17 -7.88
C LEU A 111 -64.43 -44.63 -8.45
N THR A 112 -63.84 -43.67 -7.71
CA THR A 112 -62.49 -43.20 -7.97
C THR A 112 -61.56 -43.69 -6.86
N ARG A 113 -60.46 -44.34 -7.22
CA ARG A 113 -59.44 -44.81 -6.28
C ARG A 113 -58.05 -44.38 -6.72
N THR A 114 -57.26 -43.90 -5.75
CA THR A 114 -55.85 -43.60 -5.97
C THR A 114 -55.02 -44.75 -5.40
N ILE A 115 -54.13 -45.31 -6.21
CA ILE A 115 -53.22 -46.38 -5.82
C ILE A 115 -51.79 -45.86 -5.94
N VAL A 116 -51.02 -46.04 -4.86
CA VAL A 116 -49.64 -45.57 -4.77
C VAL A 116 -48.66 -46.71 -5.05
N ILE A 117 -47.70 -46.46 -5.94
CA ILE A 117 -46.55 -47.32 -6.21
C ILE A 117 -45.29 -46.63 -5.61
N PRO A 118 -44.62 -47.21 -4.60
CA PRO A 118 -43.56 -46.53 -3.86
C PRO A 118 -42.23 -46.48 -4.65
N LEU A 119 -42.16 -45.63 -5.68
CA LEU A 119 -40.99 -45.48 -6.55
C LEU A 119 -39.85 -44.65 -5.92
N GLN A 120 -40.19 -43.75 -4.99
CA GLN A 120 -39.26 -42.79 -4.36
C GLN A 120 -38.46 -41.96 -5.38
N PHE A 121 -39.05 -41.64 -6.53
CA PHE A 121 -38.40 -40.85 -7.58
C PHE A 121 -38.41 -39.37 -7.16
N ASP A 122 -37.25 -38.74 -7.06
CA ASP A 122 -37.09 -37.32 -6.74
C ASP A 122 -35.92 -36.70 -7.51
N ILE A 123 -35.83 -35.37 -7.48
CA ILE A 123 -34.71 -34.64 -8.07
C ILE A 123 -34.00 -33.87 -6.97
N GLU A 124 -32.69 -34.03 -6.90
CA GLU A 124 -31.79 -33.26 -6.06
C GLU A 124 -31.08 -32.21 -6.94
N TRP A 125 -30.90 -30.99 -6.42
CA TRP A 125 -30.25 -29.92 -7.17
C TRP A 125 -29.43 -28.98 -6.29
N GLY A 126 -28.50 -28.26 -6.92
CA GLY A 126 -27.69 -27.23 -6.28
C GLY A 126 -27.03 -26.29 -7.29
N ALA A 127 -26.55 -25.14 -6.81
CA ALA A 127 -25.85 -24.14 -7.60
C ALA A 127 -24.36 -24.08 -7.21
N LEU A 128 -23.45 -24.04 -8.20
CA LEU A 128 -22.01 -23.90 -7.98
C LEU A 128 -21.61 -22.43 -8.06
N ALA A 129 -21.30 -21.80 -6.91
CA ALA A 129 -20.73 -20.45 -6.88
C ALA A 129 -19.22 -20.48 -7.22
N GLU A 130 -18.70 -19.43 -7.87
CA GLU A 130 -17.30 -19.35 -8.35
C GLU A 130 -16.23 -19.51 -7.24
N ASN A 131 -16.60 -19.55 -5.95
CA ASN A 131 -15.69 -19.63 -4.81
C ASN A 131 -15.92 -20.83 -3.85
N CYS A 132 -16.76 -21.81 -4.20
CA CYS A 132 -17.03 -22.97 -3.32
C CYS A 132 -16.00 -24.10 -3.50
N GLN A 133 -15.00 -24.18 -2.62
CA GLN A 133 -14.10 -25.34 -2.47
C GLN A 133 -14.69 -26.44 -1.55
N GLY A 134 -16.01 -26.68 -1.61
CA GLY A 134 -16.70 -27.65 -0.75
C GLY A 134 -17.45 -28.70 -1.56
N THR A 135 -17.37 -29.96 -1.14
CA THR A 135 -18.13 -31.12 -1.67
C THR A 135 -19.61 -31.13 -1.26
N GLU A 136 -20.12 -30.03 -0.72
CA GLU A 136 -21.47 -29.96 -0.17
C GLU A 136 -22.42 -29.30 -1.18
N PHE A 137 -23.42 -30.06 -1.61
CA PHE A 137 -24.55 -29.58 -2.40
C PHE A 137 -25.31 -28.54 -1.59
N ASN A 138 -25.10 -27.25 -1.87
CA ASN A 138 -25.98 -26.21 -1.35
C ASN A 138 -27.32 -26.32 -2.08
N GLN A 139 -28.35 -26.83 -1.40
CA GLN A 139 -29.74 -26.82 -1.85
C GLN A 139 -30.22 -25.37 -1.98
N CYS A 140 -29.87 -24.74 -3.10
CA CYS A 140 -30.19 -23.36 -3.40
C CYS A 140 -31.39 -23.31 -4.34
N ILE A 141 -32.27 -22.35 -4.12
CA ILE A 141 -33.48 -22.15 -4.96
C ILE A 141 -33.28 -20.95 -5.90
N GLN A 142 -32.30 -20.08 -5.64
CA GLN A 142 -32.03 -18.87 -6.43
C GLN A 142 -30.52 -18.61 -6.60
N ALA A 143 -30.06 -18.27 -7.81
CA ALA A 143 -28.66 -17.90 -8.08
C ALA A 143 -28.58 -16.86 -9.21
N ASP A 144 -27.45 -16.15 -9.33
CA ASP A 144 -27.27 -15.13 -10.35
C ASP A 144 -27.19 -15.72 -11.78
N ALA A 145 -27.68 -14.98 -12.77
CA ALA A 145 -27.65 -15.41 -14.16
C ALA A 145 -26.22 -15.65 -14.64
N GLY A 146 -25.96 -16.85 -15.18
CA GLY A 146 -24.62 -17.32 -15.55
C GLY A 146 -24.04 -18.36 -14.59
N THR A 147 -24.65 -18.57 -13.42
CA THR A 147 -24.27 -19.65 -12.48
C THR A 147 -24.58 -21.02 -13.10
N THR A 148 -23.69 -22.00 -12.90
CA THR A 148 -23.92 -23.39 -13.33
C THR A 148 -24.71 -24.15 -12.27
N TRP A 149 -25.81 -24.76 -12.69
CA TRP A 149 -26.67 -25.58 -11.85
C TRP A 149 -26.43 -27.06 -12.09
N VAL A 150 -26.48 -27.87 -11.04
CA VAL A 150 -26.34 -29.33 -11.09
C VAL A 150 -27.68 -29.94 -10.67
N PHE A 151 -28.19 -30.88 -11.46
CA PHE A 151 -29.40 -31.64 -11.17
C PHE A 151 -29.10 -33.14 -11.23
N SER A 152 -29.60 -33.90 -10.26
CA SER A 152 -29.45 -35.36 -10.16
C SER A 152 -30.78 -36.01 -9.80
N VAL A 153 -31.08 -37.18 -10.35
CA VAL A 153 -32.24 -37.97 -9.95
C VAL A 153 -31.90 -38.85 -8.74
N HIS A 154 -32.81 -38.90 -7.77
CA HIS A 154 -32.84 -39.86 -6.68
C HIS A 154 -34.00 -40.85 -6.91
N HIS A 155 -33.80 -42.16 -6.75
CA HIS A 155 -34.88 -43.15 -6.84
C HIS A 155 -34.55 -44.43 -6.05
N ASN A 156 -35.54 -45.32 -5.88
CA ASN A 156 -35.35 -46.59 -5.17
C ASN A 156 -34.33 -47.52 -5.86
N LEU A 157 -33.48 -48.19 -5.07
CA LEU A 157 -32.35 -49.05 -5.50
C LEU A 157 -32.76 -50.36 -6.20
N THR A 158 -34.04 -50.74 -6.13
CA THR A 158 -34.56 -51.96 -6.76
C THR A 158 -34.73 -51.87 -8.28
N ILE A 159 -34.71 -50.65 -8.86
CA ILE A 159 -34.82 -50.43 -10.30
C ILE A 159 -33.41 -50.54 -10.92
N GLN A 160 -33.17 -51.55 -11.76
CA GLN A 160 -31.87 -51.70 -12.43
C GLN A 160 -31.67 -50.64 -13.53
N PRO A 161 -30.46 -50.04 -13.69
CA PRO A 161 -30.20 -48.98 -14.66
C PRO A 161 -30.51 -49.36 -16.12
N GLY A 162 -30.38 -50.64 -16.49
CA GLY A 162 -30.60 -51.12 -17.86
C GLY A 162 -32.06 -51.13 -18.32
N ASN A 163 -33.03 -51.00 -17.40
CA ASN A 163 -34.47 -51.10 -17.70
C ASN A 163 -35.20 -49.76 -17.61
N ARG A 164 -34.49 -48.65 -17.35
CA ARG A 164 -35.05 -47.31 -17.28
C ARG A 164 -34.29 -46.34 -18.18
N LYS A 165 -34.99 -45.33 -18.68
CA LYS A 165 -34.41 -44.18 -19.39
C LYS A 165 -34.89 -42.90 -18.74
N ILE A 166 -33.93 -42.09 -18.29
CA ILE A 166 -34.18 -40.73 -17.80
C ILE A 166 -34.10 -39.78 -18.99
N ARG A 167 -34.88 -38.70 -18.98
CA ARG A 167 -34.76 -37.61 -19.94
C ARG A 167 -34.97 -36.30 -19.21
N TRP A 168 -33.98 -35.41 -19.31
CA TRP A 168 -34.08 -34.05 -18.77
C TRP A 168 -34.61 -33.07 -19.81
N ALA A 169 -35.44 -32.13 -19.37
CA ALA A 169 -35.93 -31.01 -20.15
C ALA A 169 -35.94 -29.73 -19.29
N THR A 170 -35.72 -28.59 -19.92
CA THR A 170 -35.75 -27.28 -19.26
C THR A 170 -36.58 -26.29 -20.08
N THR A 171 -37.28 -25.37 -19.41
CA THR A 171 -38.03 -24.30 -20.09
C THR A 171 -37.13 -23.18 -20.63
N ARG A 172 -35.97 -22.95 -20.00
CA ARG A 172 -34.97 -21.93 -20.36
C ARG A 172 -33.56 -22.40 -20.00
N GLY A 173 -32.54 -21.80 -20.61
CA GLY A 173 -31.16 -22.25 -20.45
C GLY A 173 -30.82 -23.47 -21.29
N HIS A 174 -29.57 -23.89 -21.21
CA HIS A 174 -29.03 -24.99 -22.02
C HIS A 174 -28.27 -25.97 -21.15
N PHE A 175 -28.54 -27.26 -21.33
CA PHE A 175 -27.72 -28.32 -20.72
C PHE A 175 -26.36 -28.37 -21.41
N TYR A 176 -25.29 -28.56 -20.63
CA TYR A 176 -23.94 -28.70 -21.18
C TYR A 176 -23.76 -30.06 -21.87
N GLU A 177 -24.45 -31.10 -21.40
CA GLU A 177 -24.41 -32.43 -21.98
C GLU A 177 -25.28 -32.53 -23.23
N SER A 178 -24.71 -33.11 -24.30
CA SER A 178 -25.46 -33.49 -25.50
C SER A 178 -26.39 -34.68 -25.27
N ASP A 179 -26.10 -35.50 -24.26
CA ASP A 179 -26.89 -36.66 -23.86
C ASP A 179 -27.58 -36.39 -22.52
N THR A 180 -28.87 -36.05 -22.59
CA THR A 180 -29.72 -35.79 -21.42
C THR A 180 -30.35 -37.06 -20.85
N ALA A 181 -29.84 -38.26 -21.21
CA ALA A 181 -30.31 -39.53 -20.69
C ALA A 181 -29.53 -40.03 -19.45
N ARG A 182 -28.86 -39.11 -18.75
CA ARG A 182 -28.01 -39.39 -17.59
C ARG A 182 -28.76 -39.16 -16.28
N ASP A 183 -28.27 -39.81 -15.23
CA ASP A 183 -28.79 -39.61 -13.87
C ASP A 183 -28.47 -38.20 -13.33
N MET A 184 -27.47 -37.51 -13.89
CA MET A 184 -27.05 -36.15 -13.52
C MET A 184 -26.78 -35.29 -14.77
N VAL A 185 -27.18 -34.01 -14.74
CA VAL A 185 -26.97 -33.01 -15.80
C VAL A 185 -26.58 -31.64 -15.25
N HIS A 186 -25.85 -30.87 -16.05
CA HIS A 186 -25.46 -29.49 -15.73
C HIS A 186 -26.20 -28.50 -16.62
N LEU A 187 -26.81 -27.48 -16.02
CA LEU A 187 -27.58 -26.45 -16.72
C LEU A 187 -26.88 -25.09 -16.63
N SER A 188 -26.70 -24.43 -17.78
CA SER A 188 -26.29 -23.03 -17.87
C SER A 188 -27.51 -22.11 -17.95
N THR A 189 -27.55 -21.09 -17.09
CA THR A 189 -28.59 -20.04 -17.11
C THR A 189 -28.12 -18.74 -17.77
N HIS A 190 -26.99 -18.77 -18.48
CA HIS A 190 -26.43 -17.58 -19.11
C HIS A 190 -27.44 -16.90 -20.05
N GLY A 191 -27.60 -15.58 -19.89
CA GLY A 191 -28.54 -14.78 -20.67
C GLY A 191 -30.02 -14.94 -20.31
N HIS A 192 -30.37 -15.72 -19.27
CA HIS A 192 -31.75 -15.91 -18.84
C HIS A 192 -31.97 -15.44 -17.40
N VAL A 193 -32.99 -14.60 -17.21
CA VAL A 193 -33.43 -14.07 -15.90
C VAL A 193 -34.88 -14.51 -15.65
N GLY A 194 -35.19 -14.86 -14.41
CA GLY A 194 -36.51 -15.32 -13.96
C GLY A 194 -36.60 -16.81 -13.64
N GLU A 195 -37.82 -17.32 -13.50
CA GLU A 195 -38.10 -18.73 -13.20
C GLU A 195 -37.70 -19.64 -14.37
N ILE A 196 -36.96 -20.69 -14.04
CA ILE A 196 -36.55 -21.76 -14.95
C ILE A 196 -37.09 -23.06 -14.36
N ARG A 197 -37.81 -23.84 -15.15
CA ARG A 197 -38.34 -25.13 -14.70
C ARG A 197 -37.55 -26.25 -15.34
N VAL A 198 -37.04 -27.13 -14.50
CA VAL A 198 -36.28 -28.31 -14.91
C VAL A 198 -37.10 -29.53 -14.58
N SER A 199 -37.30 -30.39 -15.56
CA SER A 199 -38.06 -31.63 -15.42
C SER A 199 -37.22 -32.84 -15.78
N ALA A 200 -37.38 -33.92 -15.02
CA ALA A 200 -36.85 -35.24 -15.34
C ALA A 200 -37.99 -36.23 -15.54
N THR A 201 -38.02 -36.89 -16.69
CA THR A 201 -38.94 -37.97 -17.00
C THR A 201 -38.21 -39.30 -16.89
N MET A 202 -38.66 -40.18 -16.00
CA MET A 202 -38.21 -41.58 -15.96
C MET A 202 -39.21 -42.43 -16.73
N SER A 203 -38.72 -43.23 -17.67
CA SER A 203 -39.52 -44.14 -18.51
C SER A 203 -38.98 -45.56 -18.44
N GLU A 204 -39.86 -46.54 -18.31
CA GLU A 204 -39.58 -47.95 -18.51
C GLU A 204 -39.81 -48.27 -20.00
N ILE A 205 -38.94 -49.10 -20.59
CA ILE A 205 -38.93 -49.33 -22.05
C ILE A 205 -40.25 -49.97 -22.48
N GLY A 206 -41.13 -49.18 -23.10
CA GLY A 206 -42.41 -49.64 -23.65
C GLY A 206 -43.57 -49.73 -22.66
N SER A 207 -43.43 -49.19 -21.44
CA SER A 207 -44.48 -49.22 -20.41
C SER A 207 -44.64 -47.87 -19.71
N ALA A 208 -44.39 -47.79 -18.39
CA ALA A 208 -44.75 -46.68 -17.53
C ALA A 208 -43.79 -45.49 -17.62
N SER A 209 -44.31 -44.29 -17.41
CA SER A 209 -43.50 -43.07 -17.27
C SER A 209 -43.98 -42.16 -16.15
N VAL A 210 -43.03 -41.52 -15.48
CA VAL A 210 -43.27 -40.54 -14.41
C VAL A 210 -42.39 -39.33 -14.66
N THR A 211 -42.90 -38.12 -14.40
CA THR A 211 -42.15 -36.87 -14.60
C THR A 211 -42.24 -36.02 -13.34
N LYS A 212 -41.09 -35.53 -12.88
CA LYS A 212 -40.98 -34.51 -11.82
C LYS A 212 -40.42 -33.22 -12.37
N GLU A 213 -40.87 -32.10 -11.81
CA GLU A 213 -40.49 -30.75 -12.23
C GLU A 213 -40.16 -29.89 -11.01
N ILE A 214 -39.10 -29.09 -11.10
CA ILE A 214 -38.61 -28.21 -10.02
C ILE A 214 -38.36 -26.81 -10.59
N PRO A 215 -38.88 -25.77 -9.92
CA PRO A 215 -38.55 -24.39 -10.24
C PRO A 215 -37.24 -23.95 -9.58
N VAL A 216 -36.34 -23.37 -10.37
CA VAL A 216 -35.16 -22.63 -9.89
C VAL A 216 -35.21 -21.19 -10.43
N PHE A 217 -34.66 -20.22 -9.70
CA PHE A 217 -34.70 -18.81 -10.10
C PHE A 217 -33.32 -18.27 -10.47
N SER A 218 -33.24 -17.63 -11.64
CA SER A 218 -32.07 -16.91 -12.10
C SER A 218 -32.24 -15.42 -11.84
N ASN A 219 -31.47 -14.87 -10.90
CA ASN A 219 -31.49 -13.46 -10.54
C ASN A 219 -30.72 -12.62 -11.56
N GLN A 220 -31.15 -11.38 -11.77
CA GLN A 220 -30.36 -10.44 -12.55
C GLN A 220 -29.08 -10.13 -11.76
N PRO A 221 -27.88 -10.30 -12.34
CA PRO A 221 -26.65 -9.93 -11.66
C PRO A 221 -26.75 -8.44 -11.28
N PRO A 222 -26.22 -8.04 -10.11
CA PRO A 222 -26.26 -6.64 -9.69
C PRO A 222 -25.66 -5.77 -10.79
N ILE A 223 -26.50 -4.95 -11.44
CA ILE A 223 -26.02 -3.96 -12.39
C ILE A 223 -25.23 -2.96 -11.55
N THR A 224 -23.91 -2.94 -11.71
CA THR A 224 -23.10 -1.82 -11.28
C THR A 224 -23.38 -0.67 -12.25
N ASN A 225 -24.48 0.03 -12.00
CA ASN A 225 -24.68 1.34 -12.60
C ASN A 225 -23.56 2.23 -12.07
N VAL A 226 -22.58 2.54 -12.92
CA VAL A 226 -21.68 3.67 -12.69
C VAL A 226 -22.49 4.94 -12.97
N GLU A 227 -23.50 5.22 -12.14
CA GLU A 227 -24.08 6.55 -12.00
C GLU A 227 -23.15 7.37 -11.11
N GLY A 228 -22.00 7.70 -11.68
CA GLY A 228 -21.28 8.93 -11.37
C GLY A 228 -21.33 9.79 -12.61
N ASN A 229 -21.26 11.12 -12.45
CA ASN A 229 -20.75 11.95 -13.53
C ASN A 229 -19.47 11.27 -14.03
N LEU A 230 -19.46 10.71 -15.25
CA LEU A 230 -18.22 10.34 -15.92
C LEU A 230 -17.51 11.65 -16.19
N ASN A 231 -16.82 12.12 -15.16
CA ASN A 231 -15.91 13.24 -15.26
C ASN A 231 -14.73 12.69 -16.07
N VAL A 232 -14.86 12.74 -17.40
CA VAL A 232 -13.75 12.51 -18.30
C VAL A 232 -12.86 13.75 -18.18
N SER A 233 -12.09 13.80 -17.10
CA SER A 233 -11.02 14.77 -16.94
C SER A 233 -9.78 14.21 -17.61
N LEU A 234 -9.13 15.00 -18.44
CA LEU A 234 -7.79 14.68 -18.88
C LEU A 234 -6.89 14.56 -17.62
N THR A 235 -6.25 13.42 -17.45
CA THR A 235 -5.29 13.17 -16.37
C THR A 235 -3.88 13.29 -16.92
N ARG A 236 -2.91 13.56 -16.05
CA ARG A 236 -1.51 13.55 -16.45
C ARG A 236 -1.10 12.15 -16.92
N THR A 237 -0.07 12.10 -17.76
CA THR A 237 0.48 10.82 -18.22
C THR A 237 0.93 9.96 -17.05
N GLU A 238 0.48 8.70 -17.02
CA GLU A 238 0.91 7.73 -16.02
C GLU A 238 2.41 7.40 -16.16
N THR A 239 3.03 6.98 -15.05
CA THR A 239 4.44 6.61 -14.98
C THR A 239 4.61 5.32 -14.21
N SER A 240 5.67 4.57 -14.51
CA SER A 240 6.00 3.33 -13.81
C SER A 240 6.79 3.61 -12.53
N PHE A 241 6.68 2.67 -11.59
CA PHE A 241 7.43 2.75 -10.35
C PHE A 241 8.93 2.61 -10.62
N THR A 242 9.71 3.38 -9.86
CA THR A 242 11.18 3.31 -9.82
C THR A 242 11.60 3.27 -8.36
N GLU A 243 12.50 2.35 -8.01
CA GLU A 243 12.94 2.09 -6.63
C GLU A 243 13.58 3.34 -5.99
N ASP A 244 14.15 4.23 -6.80
CA ASP A 244 14.68 5.55 -6.39
C ASP A 244 13.65 6.42 -5.63
N THR A 245 12.35 6.23 -5.88
CA THR A 245 11.30 6.99 -5.17
C THR A 245 11.32 6.71 -3.67
N ALA A 246 11.69 5.49 -3.27
CA ALA A 246 11.87 5.12 -1.87
C ALA A 246 13.09 5.84 -1.28
N PHE A 247 14.20 5.90 -2.02
CA PHE A 247 15.39 6.65 -1.61
C PHE A 247 15.11 8.16 -1.44
N TRP A 248 14.40 8.79 -2.38
CA TRP A 248 14.05 10.20 -2.28
C TRP A 248 13.08 10.48 -1.13
N THR A 249 12.16 9.55 -0.84
CA THR A 249 11.31 9.62 0.35
C THR A 249 12.15 9.55 1.62
N GLY A 250 13.16 8.67 1.66
CA GLY A 250 14.12 8.59 2.76
C GLY A 250 14.88 9.90 2.97
N ILE A 251 15.42 10.50 1.91
CA ILE A 251 16.07 11.83 1.98
C ILE A 251 15.11 12.88 2.54
N ARG A 252 13.87 12.94 2.02
CA ARG A 252 12.88 13.93 2.47
C ARG A 252 12.53 13.74 3.95
N ASN A 253 12.36 12.51 4.40
CA ASN A 253 11.99 12.21 5.77
C ASN A 253 13.18 12.41 6.74
N SER A 254 14.41 12.05 6.36
CA SER A 254 15.61 12.34 7.17
C SER A 254 15.90 13.84 7.26
N THR A 255 15.71 14.60 6.18
CA THR A 255 15.83 16.08 6.22
C THR A 255 14.73 16.74 7.06
N ASP A 256 13.50 16.20 7.06
CA ASP A 256 12.42 16.61 7.97
C ASP A 256 12.76 16.25 9.43
N ALA A 257 13.36 15.08 9.67
CA ALA A 257 13.83 14.66 10.99
C ALA A 257 14.90 15.62 11.55
N LEU A 258 15.82 16.10 10.69
CA LEU A 258 16.82 17.12 10.99
C LEU A 258 16.27 18.56 11.10
N SER A 259 14.96 18.77 10.93
CA SER A 259 14.38 20.11 11.01
C SER A 259 14.56 20.74 12.39
N PHE A 260 14.64 22.08 12.41
CA PHE A 260 14.82 22.82 13.66
C PHE A 260 13.71 22.55 14.68
N ASN A 261 12.46 22.34 14.23
CA ASN A 261 11.34 22.07 15.14
C ASN A 261 11.48 20.71 15.84
N ASN A 262 12.01 19.69 15.16
CA ASN A 262 12.32 18.40 15.79
C ASN A 262 13.52 18.52 16.74
N TYR A 263 14.54 19.27 16.33
CA TYR A 263 15.68 19.59 17.18
C TYR A 263 15.25 20.35 18.45
N LEU A 264 14.38 21.35 18.34
CA LEU A 264 13.84 22.10 19.47
C LEU A 264 13.09 21.19 20.44
N ARG A 265 12.21 20.31 19.93
CA ARG A 265 11.51 19.31 20.77
C ARG A 265 12.48 18.38 21.50
N PHE A 266 13.54 17.93 20.81
CA PHE A 266 14.57 17.10 21.41
C PHE A 266 15.34 17.85 22.52
N MET A 267 15.70 19.11 22.29
CA MET A 267 16.38 19.94 23.28
C MET A 267 15.48 20.28 24.46
N ASP A 268 14.19 20.58 24.22
CA ASP A 268 13.19 20.83 25.27
C ASP A 268 12.97 19.57 26.12
N TRP A 269 13.07 18.39 25.53
CA TRP A 269 13.05 17.14 26.28
C TRP A 269 14.26 17.01 27.21
N ILE A 270 15.48 17.27 26.71
CA ILE A 270 16.72 17.18 27.50
C ILE A 270 16.77 18.22 28.63
N PHE A 271 16.50 19.49 28.30
CA PHE A 271 16.71 20.61 29.23
C PHE A 271 15.45 20.96 30.05
N CYS A 272 14.25 20.67 29.55
CA CYS A 272 13.00 21.10 30.18
C CYS A 272 12.13 19.92 30.66
N GLY A 273 12.57 18.67 30.48
CA GLY A 273 11.83 17.49 30.92
C GLY A 273 10.51 17.29 30.17
N GLY A 274 10.45 17.74 28.90
CA GLY A 274 9.32 17.54 28.01
C GLY A 274 9.01 16.06 27.73
N LYS A 275 7.97 15.79 26.93
CA LYS A 275 7.69 14.42 26.47
C LYS A 275 8.79 13.96 25.49
N PRO A 276 9.24 12.70 25.56
CA PRO A 276 10.24 12.20 24.62
C PRO A 276 9.71 12.30 23.18
N PRO A 277 10.55 12.65 22.19
CA PRO A 277 10.12 12.87 20.82
C PRO A 277 9.59 11.60 20.11
N ASN A 278 9.77 10.40 20.68
CA ASN A 278 9.22 9.17 20.13
C ASN A 278 8.86 8.12 21.21
N PRO A 279 7.68 8.23 21.85
CA PRO A 279 7.28 7.35 22.97
C PRO A 279 6.99 5.89 22.56
N LYS A 280 7.05 5.54 21.27
CA LYS A 280 6.65 4.21 20.76
C LYS A 280 7.79 3.22 20.57
N ASN A 281 9.05 3.66 20.56
CA ASN A 281 10.16 2.75 20.27
C ASN A 281 10.65 1.96 21.48
N GLY A 282 10.17 2.23 22.70
CA GLY A 282 10.46 1.47 23.93
C GLY A 282 11.94 1.40 24.38
N PHE A 283 12.88 1.74 23.49
CA PHE A 283 14.32 1.62 23.66
C PHE A 283 14.87 2.57 24.74
N GLU A 284 14.25 3.74 24.88
CA GLU A 284 14.71 4.82 25.75
C GLU A 284 13.90 4.92 27.07
N ASP A 285 12.64 4.49 27.10
CA ASP A 285 11.74 4.73 28.26
C ASP A 285 12.25 4.15 29.59
N GLY A 286 12.97 3.01 29.56
CA GLY A 286 13.60 2.41 30.75
C GLY A 286 15.03 2.91 31.04
N ARG A 287 15.81 3.23 29.99
CA ARG A 287 17.21 3.64 30.12
C ARG A 287 17.36 5.06 30.67
N PHE A 288 16.40 5.94 30.44
CA PHE A 288 16.46 7.31 30.93
C PHE A 288 16.37 7.43 32.44
N ILE A 289 15.59 6.57 33.10
CA ILE A 289 15.51 6.55 34.56
C ILE A 289 16.90 6.21 35.13
N THR A 290 17.53 5.16 34.61
CA THR A 290 18.88 4.75 35.03
C THR A 290 19.94 5.80 34.69
N LYS A 291 19.88 6.42 33.51
CA LYS A 291 20.81 7.51 33.12
C LYS A 291 20.61 8.76 33.99
N LYS A 292 19.37 9.06 34.39
CA LYS A 292 19.04 10.19 35.27
C LYS A 292 19.53 9.95 36.69
N GLU A 293 19.32 8.76 37.22
CA GLU A 293 19.87 8.33 38.52
C GLU A 293 21.41 8.41 38.52
N GLU A 294 22.04 7.95 37.44
CA GLU A 294 23.49 8.02 37.27
C GLU A 294 23.98 9.47 37.14
N TYR A 295 23.25 10.31 36.39
CA TYR A 295 23.53 11.75 36.30
C TYR A 295 23.43 12.43 37.67
N ASP A 296 22.37 12.17 38.42
CA ASP A 296 22.17 12.74 39.76
C ASP A 296 23.25 12.27 40.74
N ARG A 297 23.72 11.01 40.61
CA ARG A 297 24.86 10.47 41.36
C ARG A 297 26.17 11.19 41.01
N LEU A 298 26.44 11.38 39.72
CA LEU A 298 27.67 12.04 39.23
C LEU A 298 27.67 13.55 39.49
N LYS A 299 26.49 14.18 39.52
CA LYS A 299 26.32 15.62 39.82
C LYS A 299 26.90 16.00 41.17
N ILE A 300 26.79 15.13 42.17
CA ILE A 300 27.33 15.34 43.53
C ILE A 300 28.87 15.27 43.55
N GLN A 301 29.49 14.62 42.56
CA GLN A 301 30.95 14.47 42.47
C GLN A 301 31.63 15.67 41.78
N ARG A 302 30.87 16.62 41.22
CA ARG A 302 31.45 17.81 40.58
C ARG A 302 31.85 18.85 41.62
N PHE A 303 33.13 19.25 41.59
CA PHE A 303 33.69 20.26 42.49
C PHE A 303 33.45 21.68 41.96
N LEU A 304 33.02 22.56 42.86
CA LEU A 304 32.78 24.00 42.73
C LEU A 304 31.58 24.43 41.85
N PRO A 305 30.60 25.18 42.38
CA PRO A 305 29.37 25.60 41.70
C PRO A 305 29.56 26.80 40.74
N PHE A 306 30.80 27.18 40.42
CA PHE A 306 31.11 28.45 39.77
C PHE A 306 31.11 28.41 38.24
N ALA A 307 30.92 27.24 37.63
CA ALA A 307 30.93 27.11 36.17
C ALA A 307 29.80 26.19 35.69
N ASP A 308 28.63 26.77 35.38
CA ASP A 308 27.58 26.16 34.55
C ASP A 308 28.03 25.87 33.09
N SER A 309 29.35 25.77 32.86
CA SER A 309 29.99 25.31 31.61
C SER A 309 29.49 23.95 31.14
N ASP A 310 28.88 23.18 32.05
CA ASP A 310 28.28 21.88 31.77
C ASP A 310 27.07 21.98 30.84
N ALA A 311 26.24 23.04 30.94
CA ALA A 311 25.02 23.15 30.13
C ALA A 311 25.35 23.31 28.64
N TYR A 312 26.40 24.07 28.31
CA TYR A 312 26.87 24.23 26.94
C TYR A 312 27.51 22.95 26.39
N ARG A 313 28.28 22.22 27.21
CA ARG A 313 28.85 20.92 26.83
C ARG A 313 27.76 19.88 26.57
N VAL A 314 26.75 19.83 27.43
CA VAL A 314 25.56 18.99 27.23
C VAL A 314 24.83 19.39 25.95
N MET A 315 24.67 20.70 25.70
CA MET A 315 24.06 21.18 24.44
C MET A 315 24.86 20.68 23.23
N LYS A 316 26.18 20.87 23.21
CA LYS A 316 27.05 20.43 22.10
C LYS A 316 26.95 18.92 21.85
N ALA A 317 27.12 18.11 22.90
CA ALA A 317 27.03 16.66 22.82
C ALA A 317 25.62 16.18 22.42
N ALA A 318 24.57 16.85 22.91
CA ALA A 318 23.20 16.56 22.52
C ALA A 318 22.94 16.89 21.04
N THR A 319 23.44 18.02 20.54
CA THR A 319 23.31 18.37 19.12
C THR A 319 24.07 17.39 18.23
N GLU A 320 25.28 16.98 18.62
CA GLU A 320 26.06 15.95 17.92
C GLU A 320 25.28 14.64 17.83
N ALA A 321 24.74 14.15 18.96
CA ALA A 321 23.90 12.96 19.00
C ALA A 321 22.64 13.10 18.14
N PHE A 322 21.99 14.27 18.18
CA PHE A 322 20.82 14.56 17.37
C PHE A 322 21.13 14.47 15.87
N VAL A 323 22.21 15.11 15.41
CA VAL A 323 22.59 15.08 14.00
C VAL A 323 22.95 13.66 13.57
N MET A 324 23.76 12.95 14.38
CA MET A 324 24.19 11.58 14.10
C MET A 324 23.03 10.61 13.91
N VAL A 325 21.99 10.69 14.76
CA VAL A 325 20.83 9.79 14.66
C VAL A 325 19.92 10.11 13.47
N ASN A 326 19.84 11.39 13.06
CA ASN A 326 18.87 11.83 12.06
C ASN A 326 19.46 12.03 10.66
N CYS A 327 20.80 12.00 10.48
CA CYS A 327 21.43 12.20 9.17
C CYS A 327 21.52 10.94 8.30
N GLY A 328 21.25 9.75 8.86
CA GLY A 328 21.23 8.49 8.14
C GLY A 328 19.90 8.23 7.43
N VAL A 329 19.95 7.47 6.33
CA VAL A 329 18.74 6.94 5.65
C VAL A 329 18.62 5.42 5.78
N GLN A 330 19.72 4.72 6.10
CA GLN A 330 19.76 3.25 6.23
C GLN A 330 19.72 2.75 7.69
N GLN A 331 19.76 3.66 8.67
CA GLN A 331 19.77 3.29 10.08
C GLN A 331 18.35 2.96 10.58
N GLU A 332 18.20 1.87 11.32
CA GLU A 332 16.90 1.52 11.92
C GLU A 332 16.55 2.41 13.13
N PRO A 333 15.27 2.80 13.30
CA PRO A 333 14.15 2.55 12.38
C PRO A 333 14.29 3.37 11.08
N LEU A 334 14.03 2.73 9.94
CA LEU A 334 14.07 3.40 8.65
C LEU A 334 13.15 4.64 8.64
N PRO A 335 13.50 5.69 7.87
CA PRO A 335 12.78 6.96 7.85
C PRO A 335 11.48 6.88 7.03
N PHE A 336 10.68 5.82 7.20
CA PHE A 336 9.43 5.59 6.48
C PHE A 336 8.27 5.43 7.46
N ASP A 337 7.11 5.97 7.09
CA ASP A 337 5.90 5.69 7.85
C ASP A 337 5.53 4.21 7.75
N PRO A 338 5.09 3.57 8.85
CA PRO A 338 4.67 2.18 8.83
C PRO A 338 3.58 1.91 7.78
N ASN A 339 3.72 0.82 7.04
CA ASN A 339 2.72 0.37 6.06
C ASN A 339 1.40 -0.08 6.71
N THR A 340 1.34 -0.17 8.05
CA THR A 340 0.17 -0.71 8.78
C THR A 340 -1.07 0.18 8.69
N ASN A 341 -0.92 1.48 8.41
CA ASN A 341 -2.02 2.46 8.37
C ASN A 341 -2.04 3.23 7.04
N ARG A 342 -2.30 2.55 5.90
CA ARG A 342 -2.44 3.21 4.60
C ARG A 342 -3.82 3.87 4.42
N PRO A 343 -3.90 5.04 3.76
CA PRO A 343 -2.79 5.84 3.24
C PRO A 343 -2.05 6.58 4.37
N ASN A 344 -0.72 6.47 4.40
CA ASN A 344 0.13 7.19 5.36
C ASN A 344 0.65 8.52 4.76
N ARG A 345 1.52 9.26 5.48
CA ARG A 345 2.04 10.55 5.02
C ARG A 345 2.85 10.42 3.72
N ASP A 346 3.59 9.34 3.59
CA ASP A 346 4.46 9.09 2.45
C ASP A 346 3.65 8.73 1.20
N ASP A 347 2.69 7.82 1.32
CA ASP A 347 1.73 7.46 0.26
C ASP A 347 0.94 8.69 -0.20
N ALA A 348 0.46 9.50 0.75
CA ALA A 348 -0.23 10.74 0.45
C ALA A 348 0.67 11.76 -0.28
N TYR A 349 1.99 11.75 -0.01
CA TYR A 349 2.91 12.59 -0.75
C TYR A 349 3.05 12.12 -2.20
N LEU A 350 3.26 10.82 -2.44
CA LEU A 350 3.41 10.23 -3.78
C LEU A 350 2.14 10.43 -4.61
N ASN A 351 0.97 10.13 -4.03
CA ASN A 351 -0.33 10.29 -4.70
C ASN A 351 -0.58 11.71 -5.19
N ARG A 352 -0.24 12.74 -4.39
CA ARG A 352 -0.41 14.15 -4.80
C ARG A 352 0.48 14.57 -5.98
N ARG A 353 1.43 13.74 -6.39
CA ARG A 353 2.36 14.01 -7.51
C ARG A 353 2.17 13.01 -8.66
N ASP A 354 1.06 12.25 -8.65
CA ASP A 354 0.76 11.26 -9.68
C ASP A 354 1.92 10.26 -9.84
N LEU A 355 2.52 9.87 -8.70
CA LEU A 355 3.59 8.88 -8.62
C LEU A 355 3.04 7.55 -8.08
N PRO A 356 3.46 6.41 -8.65
CA PRO A 356 3.02 5.10 -8.21
C PRO A 356 3.52 4.79 -6.79
N ILE A 357 2.66 4.17 -5.99
CA ILE A 357 3.00 3.68 -4.65
C ILE A 357 3.42 2.21 -4.77
N PRO A 358 4.54 1.79 -4.16
CA PRO A 358 4.95 0.39 -4.20
C PRO A 358 3.99 -0.50 -3.39
N ASP A 359 3.51 -1.58 -4.01
CA ASP A 359 2.63 -2.56 -3.35
C ASP A 359 3.28 -3.16 -2.11
N VAL A 360 4.57 -3.50 -2.21
CA VAL A 360 5.41 -4.04 -1.12
C VAL A 360 5.78 -3.01 -0.05
N GLY A 361 5.51 -1.72 -0.31
CA GLY A 361 5.81 -0.58 0.54
C GLY A 361 7.23 -0.05 0.48
N LEU A 362 7.41 1.15 1.04
CA LEU A 362 8.62 1.96 0.85
C LEU A 362 9.86 1.35 1.51
N SER A 363 9.73 0.73 2.69
CA SER A 363 10.86 0.05 3.32
C SER A 363 11.42 -1.08 2.46
N THR A 364 10.54 -1.93 1.91
CA THR A 364 10.93 -3.03 1.03
C THR A 364 11.46 -2.52 -0.30
N ALA A 365 10.83 -1.49 -0.88
CA ALA A 365 11.30 -0.87 -2.12
C ALA A 365 12.67 -0.19 -1.94
N PHE A 366 12.93 0.40 -0.77
CA PHE A 366 14.24 0.96 -0.44
C PHE A 366 15.30 -0.14 -0.31
N ASP A 367 14.95 -1.27 0.30
CA ASP A 367 15.84 -2.43 0.38
C ASP A 367 16.20 -2.98 -1.02
N GLN A 368 15.23 -2.97 -1.95
CA GLN A 368 15.44 -3.33 -3.36
C GLN A 368 16.32 -2.33 -4.12
N TYR A 369 16.27 -1.04 -3.75
CA TYR A 369 17.15 -0.02 -4.32
C TYR A 369 18.62 -0.22 -3.95
N LEU A 370 18.90 -0.78 -2.77
CA LEU A 370 20.27 -0.99 -2.29
C LEU A 370 20.95 -2.14 -3.05
N VAL A 371 22.26 -1.96 -3.31
CA VAL A 371 23.07 -2.95 -4.01
C VAL A 371 23.92 -3.72 -3.00
N PRO A 372 23.94 -5.06 -3.05
CA PRO A 372 24.82 -5.85 -2.21
C PRO A 372 26.27 -5.75 -2.68
N VAL A 373 27.17 -5.49 -1.74
CA VAL A 373 28.62 -5.44 -1.91
C VAL A 373 29.23 -6.27 -0.79
N ASN A 374 29.82 -7.43 -1.12
CA ASN A 374 30.43 -8.35 -0.16
C ASN A 374 29.51 -8.80 0.99
N GLY A 375 28.18 -8.78 0.78
CA GLY A 375 27.17 -9.12 1.79
C GLY A 375 26.45 -7.91 2.38
N ASP A 376 27.06 -6.73 2.30
CA ASP A 376 26.53 -5.50 2.88
C ASP A 376 25.73 -4.70 1.84
N LYS A 377 24.61 -4.10 2.26
CA LYS A 377 23.77 -3.28 1.37
C LYS A 377 24.27 -1.84 1.37
N THR A 378 24.48 -1.27 0.18
CA THR A 378 24.96 0.10 0.02
C THR A 378 24.20 0.83 -1.10
N LEU A 379 24.30 2.16 -1.12
CA LEU A 379 23.71 2.97 -2.18
C LEU A 379 24.36 2.61 -3.54
N PRO A 380 23.60 2.56 -4.65
CA PRO A 380 24.12 2.21 -5.97
C PRO A 380 25.35 3.04 -6.39
N TYR A 381 25.35 4.35 -6.11
CA TYR A 381 26.49 5.23 -6.38
C TYR A 381 27.75 4.79 -5.61
N LEU A 382 27.63 4.48 -4.31
CA LEU A 382 28.73 4.00 -3.50
C LEU A 382 29.21 2.61 -3.92
N ALA A 383 28.30 1.74 -4.39
CA ALA A 383 28.67 0.45 -4.97
C ALA A 383 29.60 0.62 -6.19
N VAL A 384 29.36 1.62 -7.05
CA VAL A 384 30.25 1.94 -8.18
C VAL A 384 31.61 2.42 -7.71
N ILE A 385 31.66 3.29 -6.69
CA ILE A 385 32.94 3.75 -6.11
C ILE A 385 33.70 2.58 -5.50
N ARG A 386 33.01 1.68 -4.78
CA ARG A 386 33.61 0.49 -4.20
C ARG A 386 34.19 -0.44 -5.26
N ARG A 387 33.52 -0.61 -6.40
CA ARG A 387 34.04 -1.39 -7.55
C ARG A 387 35.33 -0.81 -8.15
N LYS A 388 35.61 0.49 -7.96
CA LYS A 388 36.87 1.12 -8.38
C LYS A 388 38.03 0.86 -7.40
N LEU A 389 37.75 0.35 -6.21
CA LEU A 389 38.71 0.11 -5.14
C LEU A 389 38.70 -1.36 -4.68
N PRO A 390 38.87 -2.36 -5.58
CA PRO A 390 38.76 -3.76 -5.22
C PRO A 390 39.85 -4.21 -4.23
N ASP A 391 41.05 -3.61 -4.33
CA ASP A 391 42.23 -4.00 -3.56
C ASP A 391 42.21 -3.50 -2.09
N ILE A 392 41.28 -2.60 -1.76
CA ILE A 392 41.16 -2.04 -0.41
C ILE A 392 40.18 -2.91 0.39
N PRO A 393 40.53 -3.43 1.58
CA PRO A 393 39.59 -4.22 2.39
C PRO A 393 38.50 -3.33 3.01
N ILE A 394 37.34 -3.93 3.35
CA ILE A 394 36.28 -3.27 4.14
C ILE A 394 36.56 -3.55 5.62
N LYS A 395 36.52 -2.51 6.43
CA LYS A 395 36.74 -2.55 7.87
C LYS A 395 35.42 -2.45 8.62
N THR A 396 35.15 -3.46 9.42
CA THR A 396 34.05 -3.52 10.39
C THR A 396 34.42 -2.85 11.72
N THR A 397 35.71 -2.80 12.08
CA THR A 397 36.21 -2.20 13.32
C THR A 397 36.69 -0.77 13.12
N LEU A 398 36.17 0.15 13.94
CA LEU A 398 36.65 1.53 14.00
C LEU A 398 38.11 1.57 14.48
N PHE A 399 38.86 2.57 14.02
CA PHE A 399 40.28 2.76 14.34
C PHE A 399 40.52 2.83 15.87
N GLU A 400 39.62 3.46 16.60
CA GLU A 400 39.70 3.64 18.07
C GLU A 400 39.52 2.32 18.84
N ASN A 401 38.83 1.35 18.23
CA ASN A 401 38.52 0.05 18.83
C ASN A 401 39.42 -1.08 18.30
N ALA A 402 40.39 -0.74 17.46
CA ALA A 402 41.35 -1.69 16.89
C ALA A 402 42.38 -2.12 17.94
N VAL A 403 41.98 -3.01 18.84
CA VAL A 403 42.90 -3.68 19.79
C VAL A 403 43.46 -4.93 19.10
N PRO A 404 44.79 -5.09 18.97
CA PRO A 404 45.37 -6.32 18.46
C PRO A 404 44.95 -7.48 19.36
N ARG A 405 44.20 -8.46 18.83
CA ARG A 405 43.77 -9.62 19.64
C ARG A 405 44.94 -10.52 19.98
N ASN A 406 45.98 -10.55 19.13
CA ASN A 406 47.23 -11.26 19.36
C ASN A 406 48.45 -10.35 19.17
N GLN A 407 49.39 -10.42 20.10
CA GLN A 407 50.64 -9.67 20.07
C GLN A 407 51.61 -10.34 19.07
N GLY A 408 51.47 -10.08 17.77
CA GLY A 408 52.46 -10.54 16.79
C GLY A 408 52.00 -10.73 15.35
N ASP A 409 50.71 -10.69 15.05
CA ASP A 409 50.24 -10.89 13.67
C ASP A 409 50.25 -9.57 12.89
N LEU A 410 51.34 -9.30 12.16
CA LEU A 410 51.51 -8.10 11.34
C LEU A 410 50.34 -7.92 10.35
N ALA A 411 49.77 -9.02 9.84
CA ALA A 411 48.61 -8.98 8.95
C ALA A 411 47.35 -8.40 9.65
N GLU A 412 47.09 -8.77 10.90
CA GLU A 412 45.95 -8.25 11.69
C GLU A 412 46.13 -6.75 12.01
N ILE A 413 47.37 -6.30 12.21
CA ILE A 413 47.70 -4.88 12.38
C ILE A 413 47.47 -4.11 11.06
N PHE A 414 47.90 -4.65 9.92
CA PHE A 414 47.66 -4.02 8.61
C PHE A 414 46.16 -3.91 8.28
N ASP A 415 45.38 -4.96 8.53
CA ASP A 415 43.92 -4.95 8.32
C ASP A 415 43.22 -3.97 9.28
N ASN A 416 43.74 -3.81 10.50
CA ASN A 416 43.25 -2.81 11.46
C ASN A 416 43.65 -1.37 11.09
N CYS A 417 44.76 -1.16 10.38
CA CYS A 417 45.26 0.17 10.01
C CYS A 417 44.78 0.64 8.62
N PHE A 418 44.52 -0.24 7.66
CA PHE A 418 44.19 0.10 6.27
C PHE A 418 42.85 -0.50 5.80
N GLY A 419 41.96 0.30 5.20
CA GLY A 419 40.69 -0.18 4.65
C GLY A 419 39.59 0.88 4.60
N LEU A 420 38.48 0.56 3.93
CA LEU A 420 37.28 1.40 3.87
C LEU A 420 36.41 1.16 5.10
N LEU A 421 35.95 2.22 5.76
CA LEU A 421 35.01 2.08 6.87
C LEU A 421 33.66 1.58 6.35
N GLN A 422 33.23 0.40 6.82
CA GLN A 422 31.94 -0.19 6.46
C GLN A 422 30.79 0.77 6.76
N GLU A 423 30.82 1.41 7.92
CA GLU A 423 29.80 2.36 8.35
C GLU A 423 29.64 3.55 7.37
N LYS A 424 30.73 4.05 6.77
CA LYS A 424 30.64 5.12 5.77
C LYS A 424 30.10 4.63 4.41
N LEU A 425 30.15 3.33 4.14
CA LEU A 425 29.59 2.71 2.92
C LEU A 425 28.11 2.34 3.10
N GLU A 426 27.74 1.78 4.24
CA GLU A 426 26.38 1.37 4.57
C GLU A 426 25.54 2.58 5.00
N ASN A 427 26.05 3.41 5.89
CA ASN A 427 25.31 4.50 6.51
C ASN A 427 25.97 5.86 6.23
N PRO A 428 26.02 6.33 4.97
CA PRO A 428 26.58 7.63 4.66
C PRO A 428 25.75 8.75 5.32
N CYS A 429 26.43 9.71 5.94
CA CYS A 429 25.80 10.92 6.47
C CYS A 429 25.29 11.79 5.32
N LEU A 430 23.97 11.88 5.15
CA LEU A 430 23.35 12.65 4.07
C LEU A 430 23.12 14.11 4.50
N LEU A 431 24.19 14.90 4.47
CA LEU A 431 24.16 16.34 4.76
C LEU A 431 24.83 17.14 3.64
N GLU A 432 24.19 18.22 3.19
CA GLU A 432 24.79 19.13 2.19
C GLU A 432 25.19 20.46 2.81
N LEU A 433 26.36 20.93 2.40
CA LEU A 433 26.94 22.18 2.88
C LEU A 433 26.19 23.41 2.31
N ILE A 434 25.41 23.24 1.24
CA ILE A 434 24.55 24.30 0.67
C ILE A 434 23.58 24.86 1.71
N TRP A 435 23.14 24.04 2.65
CA TRP A 435 22.27 24.47 3.74
C TRP A 435 22.98 25.51 4.61
N SER A 436 24.24 25.24 4.98
CA SER A 436 25.05 26.15 5.80
C SER A 436 25.39 27.43 5.06
N TYR A 437 25.67 27.35 3.76
CA TYR A 437 25.88 28.53 2.91
C TYR A 437 24.70 29.48 2.96
N TRP A 438 23.47 28.98 2.79
CA TRP A 438 22.29 29.84 2.82
C TRP A 438 21.99 30.41 4.21
N HIS A 439 22.28 29.68 5.28
CA HIS A 439 22.12 30.20 6.64
C HIS A 439 23.14 31.29 6.99
N GLU A 440 24.36 31.21 6.46
CA GLU A 440 25.36 32.28 6.51
C GLU A 440 24.89 33.53 5.76
N GLU A 441 24.49 33.39 4.50
CA GLU A 441 23.95 34.52 3.70
C GLU A 441 22.65 35.10 4.31
N GLY A 442 21.92 34.28 5.07
CA GLY A 442 20.74 34.67 5.84
C GLY A 442 21.03 35.50 7.10
N MET A 443 22.31 35.76 7.41
CA MET A 443 22.81 36.52 8.56
C MET A 443 22.69 35.80 9.91
N LEU A 444 22.57 34.46 9.94
CA LEU A 444 22.47 33.70 11.19
C LEU A 444 23.74 33.86 12.05
N VAL A 445 24.89 33.56 11.47
CA VAL A 445 26.19 33.60 12.17
C VAL A 445 26.56 35.03 12.55
N GLN A 446 26.25 35.98 11.67
CA GLN A 446 26.47 37.42 11.85
C GLN A 446 25.63 37.95 13.02
N SER A 447 24.38 37.48 13.16
CA SER A 447 23.52 37.81 14.30
C SER A 447 24.14 37.31 15.61
N MET A 448 24.60 36.05 15.64
CA MET A 448 25.26 35.51 16.82
C MET A 448 26.56 36.23 17.15
N ASN A 449 27.38 36.57 16.15
CA ASN A 449 28.63 37.31 16.36
C ASN A 449 28.37 38.73 16.90
N ALA A 450 27.32 39.42 16.44
CA ALA A 450 26.94 40.72 16.96
C ALA A 450 26.51 40.64 18.44
N ILE A 451 25.72 39.62 18.79
CA ILE A 451 25.31 39.36 20.17
C ILE A 451 26.53 39.00 21.03
N SER A 452 27.41 38.12 20.55
CA SER A 452 28.63 37.71 21.28
C SER A 452 29.57 38.89 21.55
N ARG A 453 29.78 39.76 20.56
CA ARG A 453 30.56 41.00 20.76
C ARG A 453 29.93 41.90 21.80
N ARG A 454 28.61 42.10 21.75
CA ARG A 454 27.92 42.91 22.76
C ARG A 454 28.03 42.31 24.16
N PHE A 455 27.91 40.98 24.27
CA PHE A 455 28.04 40.24 25.53
C PHE A 455 29.44 40.37 26.14
N GLN A 456 30.49 40.42 25.31
CA GLN A 456 31.87 40.72 25.75
C GLN A 456 32.13 42.22 25.98
N ASN A 457 31.10 43.07 25.91
CA ASN A 457 31.22 44.53 25.98
C ASN A 457 32.16 45.12 24.91
N ILE A 458 32.18 44.51 23.72
CA ILE A 458 32.94 44.99 22.56
C ILE A 458 32.02 45.80 21.66
N ARG A 459 32.35 47.08 21.49
CA ARG A 459 31.62 47.99 20.60
C ARG A 459 31.79 47.58 19.13
N SER A 460 30.67 47.50 18.41
CA SER A 460 30.66 47.17 16.97
C SER A 460 30.77 48.40 16.07
N SER A 461 30.22 49.53 16.48
CA SER A 461 30.15 50.78 15.70
C SER A 461 30.03 52.01 16.61
N VAL A 462 30.28 53.22 16.07
CA VAL A 462 30.06 54.48 16.79
C VAL A 462 28.58 54.65 17.19
N GLN A 463 27.65 54.18 16.38
CA GLN A 463 26.23 54.06 16.75
C GLN A 463 25.91 52.57 16.85
N ASP A 464 26.10 52.00 18.04
CA ASP A 464 25.87 50.57 18.27
C ASP A 464 24.39 50.34 18.63
N PRO A 465 23.58 49.71 17.77
CA PRO A 465 22.16 49.49 18.04
C PRO A 465 21.95 48.52 19.21
N LEU A 466 22.97 47.73 19.58
CA LEU A 466 22.93 46.81 20.71
C LEU A 466 23.52 47.41 21.99
N ALA A 467 23.86 48.71 22.01
CA ALA A 467 24.47 49.35 23.19
C ALA A 467 23.65 49.15 24.48
N ASN A 468 22.32 49.10 24.38
CA ASN A 468 21.44 48.89 25.53
C ASN A 468 21.04 47.41 25.77
N LEU A 469 21.49 46.49 24.92
CA LEU A 469 21.24 45.06 25.10
C LEU A 469 22.13 44.55 26.23
N GLU A 470 21.52 44.24 27.37
CA GLU A 470 22.17 43.68 28.56
C GLU A 470 21.42 42.40 28.97
N MET A 471 22.17 41.38 29.37
CA MET A 471 21.60 40.10 29.81
C MET A 471 21.76 39.95 31.32
N ASP A 472 20.64 39.71 32.00
CA ASP A 472 20.64 39.41 33.43
C ASP A 472 21.40 38.11 33.72
N PRO A 473 22.41 38.11 34.62
CA PRO A 473 23.13 36.90 35.01
C PRO A 473 22.25 35.83 35.66
N LEU A 474 21.05 36.18 36.13
CA LEU A 474 20.08 35.22 36.69
C LEU A 474 19.39 34.35 35.63
N ARG A 475 19.50 34.70 34.33
CA ARG A 475 18.89 33.92 33.26
C ARG A 475 19.84 32.81 32.76
N PRO A 476 19.35 31.57 32.55
CA PRO A 476 20.18 30.46 32.07
C PRO A 476 20.91 30.73 30.75
N LEU A 477 20.31 31.55 29.87
CA LEU A 477 20.91 31.97 28.61
C LEU A 477 22.27 32.66 28.79
N ASN A 478 22.49 33.38 29.90
CA ASN A 478 23.76 34.06 30.16
C ASN A 478 24.93 33.05 30.24
N ASN A 479 24.76 31.98 31.03
CA ASN A 479 25.77 30.93 31.21
C ASN A 479 26.06 30.15 29.91
N LEU A 480 25.01 29.92 29.12
CA LEU A 480 25.13 29.28 27.80
C LEU A 480 25.94 30.15 26.82
N LEU A 481 25.66 31.46 26.77
CA LEU A 481 26.36 32.38 25.88
C LEU A 481 27.81 32.62 26.30
N TRP A 482 28.07 32.71 27.61
CA TRP A 482 29.44 32.76 28.13
C TRP A 482 30.25 31.57 27.62
N SER A 483 29.71 30.35 27.75
CA SER A 483 30.41 29.13 27.33
C SER A 483 30.53 29.02 25.80
N TYR A 484 29.50 29.41 25.04
CA TYR A 484 29.55 29.48 23.57
C TYR A 484 30.65 30.42 23.07
N ILE A 485 30.84 31.54 23.77
CA ILE A 485 31.90 32.51 23.50
C ILE A 485 33.28 31.90 23.83
N GLN A 486 33.43 31.24 24.97
CA GLN A 486 34.70 30.61 25.34
C GLN A 486 35.11 29.47 24.38
N ASP A 487 34.14 28.80 23.74
CA ASP A 487 34.40 27.75 22.75
C ASP A 487 34.76 28.28 21.34
N GLU A 488 34.90 29.61 21.15
CA GLU A 488 35.28 30.22 19.86
C GLU A 488 36.51 29.56 19.18
N PRO A 489 37.61 29.22 19.88
CA PRO A 489 38.77 28.59 19.26
C PRO A 489 38.51 27.19 18.68
N HIS A 490 37.48 26.49 19.16
CA HIS A 490 37.14 25.14 18.69
C HIS A 490 36.00 25.14 17.66
N ARG A 491 35.45 26.31 17.32
CA ARG A 491 34.41 26.46 16.30
C ARG A 491 35.01 26.64 14.92
N LEU A 492 34.30 26.21 13.90
CA LEU A 492 34.68 26.41 12.51
C LEU A 492 34.78 27.90 12.20
N THR A 493 35.90 28.29 11.59
CA THR A 493 36.09 29.68 11.14
C THR A 493 35.30 29.94 9.86
N ILE A 494 34.90 31.20 9.66
CA ILE A 494 34.21 31.64 8.43
C ILE A 494 35.06 31.31 7.20
N ASN A 495 36.37 31.58 7.26
CA ASN A 495 37.27 31.29 6.16
C ASN A 495 37.29 29.79 5.84
N ARG A 496 37.36 28.92 6.85
CA ARG A 496 37.35 27.47 6.63
C ARG A 496 36.07 27.01 5.93
N ARG A 497 34.90 27.49 6.35
CA ARG A 497 33.63 27.21 5.66
C ARG A 497 33.63 27.76 4.23
N ASN A 498 34.17 28.96 4.02
CA ASN A 498 34.18 29.60 2.71
C ASN A 498 35.04 28.86 1.67
N TYR A 499 36.20 28.32 2.07
CA TYR A 499 37.00 27.44 1.21
C TYR A 499 36.18 26.22 0.76
N GLU A 500 35.39 25.63 1.65
CA GLU A 500 34.59 24.45 1.32
C GLU A 500 33.35 24.78 0.48
N TYR A 501 32.72 25.93 0.68
CA TYR A 501 31.64 26.38 -0.22
C TYR A 501 32.14 26.52 -1.66
N ASP A 502 33.35 27.05 -1.86
CA ASP A 502 33.97 27.22 -3.16
C ASP A 502 34.37 25.86 -3.77
N HIS A 503 34.88 24.96 -2.94
CA HIS A 503 35.29 23.64 -3.39
C HIS A 503 34.12 22.70 -3.70
N HIS A 504 33.01 22.78 -2.97
CA HIS A 504 31.83 21.94 -3.24
C HIS A 504 30.96 22.48 -4.38
N TYR A 505 30.80 23.80 -4.46
CA TYR A 505 29.78 24.43 -5.32
C TYR A 505 30.28 25.65 -6.10
N GLY A 506 31.53 26.08 -5.89
CA GLY A 506 32.04 27.33 -6.48
C GLY A 506 31.39 28.57 -5.87
N LEU A 507 30.73 28.43 -4.72
CA LEU A 507 30.07 29.51 -4.01
C LEU A 507 31.05 30.17 -3.06
N ARG A 508 30.98 31.49 -2.94
CA ARG A 508 31.87 32.27 -2.06
C ARG A 508 31.04 33.26 -1.27
N LEU A 509 31.35 33.44 0.00
CA LEU A 509 30.83 34.53 0.81
C LEU A 509 31.54 35.84 0.45
N GLU A 510 30.81 36.95 0.49
CA GLU A 510 31.34 38.31 0.32
C GLU A 510 31.10 39.11 1.61
N GLY A 511 32.13 39.79 2.13
CA GLY A 511 31.96 40.62 3.32
C GLY A 511 33.25 41.02 4.01
N LYS A 512 33.15 41.96 4.96
CA LYS A 512 34.32 42.52 5.67
C LYS A 512 35.13 41.48 6.46
N ALA A 513 34.47 40.42 6.94
CA ALA A 513 35.08 39.35 7.73
C ALA A 513 35.66 38.23 6.86
N VAL A 514 35.38 38.24 5.55
CA VAL A 514 35.88 37.23 4.62
C VAL A 514 37.26 37.66 4.13
N GLN A 515 38.26 36.81 4.34
CA GLN A 515 39.59 37.06 3.79
C GLN A 515 39.63 36.67 2.31
N ASN A 516 40.41 37.40 1.51
CA ASN A 516 40.72 36.95 0.15
C ASN A 516 41.52 35.65 0.23
N PHE A 517 41.11 34.66 -0.55
CA PHE A 517 41.77 33.37 -0.62
C PHE A 517 41.99 32.91 -2.07
N SER A 518 42.97 32.05 -2.26
CA SER A 518 43.29 31.42 -3.54
C SER A 518 43.15 29.90 -3.39
N PRO A 519 41.97 29.34 -3.69
CA PRO A 519 41.74 27.91 -3.59
C PRO A 519 42.53 27.16 -4.67
N VAL A 520 42.91 25.91 -4.39
CA VAL A 520 43.59 25.04 -5.36
C VAL A 520 42.63 24.62 -6.49
N ASP A 521 41.36 24.47 -6.15
CA ASP A 521 40.33 23.98 -7.07
C ASP A 521 38.96 24.61 -6.71
N THR A 522 38.19 24.99 -7.72
CA THR A 522 36.90 25.70 -7.63
C THR A 522 35.87 25.06 -8.56
N ARG A 523 34.62 24.87 -8.10
CA ARG A 523 33.53 24.32 -8.92
C ARG A 523 32.78 25.40 -9.70
N SER A 524 33.47 26.08 -10.61
CA SER A 524 32.93 27.23 -11.36
C SER A 524 31.66 26.92 -12.19
N LYS A 525 31.51 25.69 -12.68
CA LYS A 525 30.37 25.28 -13.52
C LYS A 525 29.12 24.86 -12.74
N PHE A 526 29.24 24.63 -11.43
CA PHE A 526 28.12 24.08 -10.64
C PHE A 526 26.88 24.98 -10.72
N LEU A 527 27.06 26.29 -10.50
CA LEU A 527 25.94 27.22 -10.46
C LEU A 527 25.21 27.32 -11.82
N GLU A 528 25.98 27.37 -12.92
CA GLU A 528 25.43 27.37 -14.28
C GLU A 528 24.62 26.09 -14.56
N ALA A 529 25.19 24.91 -14.24
CA ALA A 529 24.52 23.62 -14.44
C ALA A 529 23.28 23.44 -13.54
N PHE A 530 23.36 23.85 -12.28
CA PHE A 530 22.24 23.72 -11.34
C PHE A 530 21.08 24.67 -11.70
N HIS A 531 21.37 25.92 -12.06
CA HIS A 531 20.35 26.84 -12.55
C HIS A 531 19.76 26.38 -13.89
N HIS A 532 20.58 25.78 -14.76
CA HIS A 532 20.10 25.19 -16.00
C HIS A 532 19.12 24.03 -15.74
N LEU A 533 19.46 23.12 -14.82
CA LEU A 533 18.56 22.05 -14.38
C LEU A 533 17.23 22.61 -13.87
N LEU A 534 17.27 23.58 -12.95
CA LEU A 534 16.05 24.20 -12.41
C LEU A 534 15.20 24.86 -13.49
N ARG A 535 15.81 25.52 -14.46
CA ARG A 535 15.12 26.09 -15.63
C ARG A 535 14.45 24.99 -16.45
N LEU A 536 15.15 23.89 -16.76
CA LEU A 536 14.57 22.76 -17.49
C LEU A 536 13.40 22.11 -16.72
N CYS A 537 13.49 22.02 -15.40
CA CYS A 537 12.36 21.57 -14.58
C CYS A 537 11.12 22.45 -14.78
N THR A 538 11.26 23.78 -14.88
CA THR A 538 10.10 24.65 -15.14
C THR A 538 9.45 24.39 -16.51
N VAL A 539 10.26 24.11 -17.53
CA VAL A 539 9.77 23.74 -18.87
C VAL A 539 9.04 22.40 -18.81
N PHE A 540 9.66 21.41 -18.16
CA PHE A 540 9.06 20.10 -17.92
C PHE A 540 7.71 20.23 -17.19
N TYR A 541 7.62 21.03 -16.12
CA TYR A 541 6.35 21.20 -15.39
C TYR A 541 5.24 21.82 -16.24
N LYS A 542 5.56 22.76 -17.13
CA LYS A 542 4.57 23.32 -18.07
C LYS A 542 4.05 22.23 -19.01
N GLN A 543 4.93 21.36 -19.51
CA GLN A 543 4.55 20.24 -20.37
C GLN A 543 3.80 19.15 -19.61
N ASP A 544 4.19 18.86 -18.37
CA ASP A 544 3.58 17.83 -17.51
C ASP A 544 2.18 18.24 -17.01
N ASP A 545 1.94 19.54 -16.86
CA ASP A 545 0.60 20.09 -16.60
C ASP A 545 -0.30 20.08 -17.84
N ASP A 546 0.29 20.09 -19.04
CA ASP A 546 -0.45 19.96 -20.29
C ASP A 546 -0.80 18.50 -20.54
N THR A 547 -2.00 18.12 -20.09
CA THR A 547 -2.54 16.77 -20.25
C THR A 547 -2.78 16.34 -21.71
N THR A 548 -2.56 17.22 -22.70
CA THR A 548 -2.63 16.89 -24.12
C THR A 548 -1.31 16.41 -24.72
N VAL A 549 -0.19 16.58 -24.01
CA VAL A 549 1.16 16.24 -24.49
C VAL A 549 1.85 15.31 -23.49
N LYS A 550 2.57 14.31 -24.00
CA LYS A 550 3.50 13.53 -23.16
C LYS A 550 4.76 14.35 -22.92
N ALA A 551 4.95 14.80 -21.68
CA ALA A 551 6.13 15.57 -21.30
C ALA A 551 7.44 14.80 -21.53
N ASP A 552 8.45 15.47 -22.09
CA ASP A 552 9.77 14.89 -22.31
C ASP A 552 10.71 15.21 -21.13
N ALA A 553 11.10 14.18 -20.38
CA ALA A 553 12.04 14.30 -19.26
C ALA A 553 13.51 14.08 -19.65
N PHE A 554 13.82 13.78 -20.92
CA PHE A 554 15.19 13.52 -21.36
C PHE A 554 16.15 14.72 -21.18
N PRO A 555 15.75 15.99 -21.43
CA PRO A 555 16.58 17.14 -21.11
C PRO A 555 16.91 17.23 -19.62
N VAL A 556 15.93 16.94 -18.76
CA VAL A 556 16.12 16.93 -17.30
C VAL A 556 17.12 15.84 -16.90
N LEU A 557 17.03 14.64 -17.50
CA LEU A 557 17.99 13.55 -17.26
C LEU A 557 19.42 13.97 -17.56
N ASN A 558 19.68 14.60 -18.71
CA ASN A 558 21.03 15.03 -19.09
C ASN A 558 21.57 16.11 -18.14
N ALA A 559 20.73 17.06 -17.73
CA ALA A 559 21.13 18.07 -16.75
C ALA A 559 21.39 17.46 -15.36
N LEU A 560 20.60 16.46 -14.93
CA LEU A 560 20.84 15.72 -13.69
C LEU A 560 22.19 15.00 -13.73
N LYS A 561 22.53 14.36 -14.86
CA LYS A 561 23.84 13.72 -15.06
C LYS A 561 24.99 14.72 -14.96
N GLU A 562 24.87 15.87 -15.62
CA GLU A 562 25.90 16.91 -15.58
C GLU A 562 26.12 17.43 -14.15
N VAL A 563 25.04 17.77 -13.44
CA VAL A 563 25.11 18.23 -12.05
C VAL A 563 25.68 17.13 -11.14
N HIS A 564 25.24 15.87 -11.29
CA HIS A 564 25.77 14.73 -10.55
C HIS A 564 27.29 14.57 -10.73
N LEU A 565 27.78 14.66 -11.97
CA LEU A 565 29.21 14.56 -12.26
C LEU A 565 30.00 15.73 -11.62
N ILE A 566 29.50 16.96 -11.72
CA ILE A 566 30.14 18.13 -11.07
C ILE A 566 30.17 17.96 -9.55
N LEU A 567 29.06 17.50 -8.95
CA LEU A 567 28.98 17.25 -7.51
C LEU A 567 29.95 16.14 -7.09
N SER A 568 30.04 15.05 -7.85
CA SER A 568 30.94 13.92 -7.55
C SER A 568 32.42 14.35 -7.49
N GLN A 569 32.83 15.32 -8.32
CA GLN A 569 34.17 15.92 -8.25
C GLN A 569 34.40 16.70 -6.95
N GLY A 570 33.34 17.23 -6.34
CA GLY A 570 33.39 17.91 -5.03
C GLY A 570 33.40 16.95 -3.84
N ALA A 571 33.33 15.63 -4.03
CA ALA A 571 33.46 14.65 -2.94
C ALA A 571 34.94 14.42 -2.61
N HIS A 572 35.51 15.34 -1.82
CA HIS A 572 36.95 15.43 -1.53
C HIS A 572 37.30 15.10 -0.06
N ASN A 573 38.53 15.39 0.35
CA ASN A 573 39.11 15.05 1.65
C ASN A 573 38.30 15.46 2.89
N GLN A 574 37.50 16.55 2.85
CA GLN A 574 36.70 17.00 4.01
C GLN A 574 35.19 16.76 3.81
N PHE A 575 34.84 16.02 2.77
CA PHE A 575 33.46 15.69 2.46
C PHE A 575 32.87 14.82 3.59
N GLY A 576 31.73 15.23 4.12
CA GLY A 576 31.03 14.57 5.25
C GLY A 576 31.35 15.16 6.62
N ASP A 577 32.62 15.44 6.92
CA ASP A 577 33.03 15.91 8.26
C ASP A 577 32.73 17.40 8.49
N LEU A 578 33.03 18.26 7.49
CA LEU A 578 32.75 19.68 7.60
C LEU A 578 31.25 20.01 7.52
N PRO A 579 30.43 19.39 6.65
CA PRO A 579 28.97 19.59 6.64
C PRO A 579 28.31 19.25 7.97
N SER A 580 28.69 18.14 8.61
CA SER A 580 28.15 17.74 9.92
C SER A 580 28.55 18.73 11.01
N SER A 581 29.83 19.09 11.08
CA SER A 581 30.34 20.09 12.03
C SER A 581 29.65 21.46 11.88
N ALA A 582 29.49 21.94 10.63
CA ALA A 582 28.81 23.21 10.36
C ALA A 582 27.31 23.15 10.69
N ARG A 583 26.64 22.01 10.43
CA ARG A 583 25.24 21.79 10.80
C ARG A 583 25.04 21.86 12.31
N ILE A 584 25.90 21.18 13.08
CA ILE A 584 25.85 21.16 14.55
C ILE A 584 25.97 22.58 15.10
N GLU A 585 26.99 23.33 14.68
CA GLU A 585 27.21 24.69 15.15
C GLU A 585 26.03 25.63 14.83
N MET A 586 25.49 25.55 13.62
CA MET A 586 24.38 26.41 13.21
C MET A 586 23.05 26.02 13.88
N LEU A 587 22.80 24.73 14.15
CA LEU A 587 21.66 24.30 14.95
C LEU A 587 21.76 24.84 16.39
N MET A 588 22.95 24.77 17.00
CA MET A 588 23.20 25.37 18.32
C MET A 588 22.91 26.88 18.30
N GLN A 589 23.36 27.61 17.28
CA GLN A 589 23.07 29.04 17.12
C GLN A 589 21.58 29.33 16.96
N GLN A 590 20.87 28.57 16.13
CA GLN A 590 19.42 28.69 15.98
C GLN A 590 18.71 28.44 17.31
N TRP A 591 19.12 27.44 18.07
CA TRP A 591 18.48 27.14 19.36
C TRP A 591 18.74 28.21 20.41
N LEU A 592 19.97 28.74 20.48
CA LEU A 592 20.30 29.89 21.33
C LEU A 592 19.43 31.10 20.99
N LEU A 593 19.23 31.40 19.70
CA LEU A 593 18.37 32.51 19.26
C LEU A 593 16.87 32.24 19.49
N ALA A 594 16.43 30.99 19.39
CA ALA A 594 15.04 30.60 19.64
C ALA A 594 14.62 30.77 21.12
N ARG A 595 15.58 30.95 22.03
CA ARG A 595 15.30 31.09 23.46
C ARG A 595 14.35 32.27 23.74
N PRO A 596 13.32 32.07 24.58
CA PRO A 596 12.31 33.09 24.84
C PRO A 596 12.89 34.37 25.45
N GLU A 597 14.04 34.29 26.12
CA GLU A 597 14.77 35.42 26.69
C GLU A 597 15.11 36.49 25.63
N PHE A 598 15.45 36.09 24.40
CA PHE A 598 15.73 37.05 23.32
C PHE A 598 14.51 37.84 22.86
N ARG A 599 13.29 37.43 23.22
CA ARG A 599 12.07 38.17 22.91
C ARG A 599 12.01 39.53 23.61
N GLU A 600 12.55 39.61 24.83
CA GLU A 600 12.61 40.85 25.60
C GLU A 600 13.79 41.72 25.18
N LEU A 601 14.88 41.10 24.74
CA LEU A 601 16.14 41.78 24.41
C LEU A 601 16.16 42.34 22.98
N LEU A 602 15.43 41.72 22.05
CA LEU A 602 15.39 42.12 20.65
C LEU A 602 13.99 42.60 20.24
N PRO A 603 13.88 43.71 19.50
CA PRO A 603 12.60 44.26 19.05
C PRO A 603 12.02 43.42 17.92
N THR A 604 11.24 42.41 18.30
CA THR A 604 10.69 41.41 17.38
C THR A 604 9.23 41.70 17.02
N ARG A 605 8.81 41.25 15.83
CA ARG A 605 7.45 41.47 15.31
C ARG A 605 6.62 40.21 15.45
N ILE A 606 5.91 40.06 16.57
CA ILE A 606 5.23 38.80 16.92
C ILE A 606 4.12 38.37 15.94
N MET A 607 3.50 39.31 15.22
CA MET A 607 2.44 39.00 14.25
C MET A 607 2.97 38.41 12.94
N VAL A 608 4.30 38.39 12.72
CA VAL A 608 4.88 37.72 11.56
C VAL A 608 5.00 36.22 11.86
N ALA A 609 4.21 35.42 11.17
CA ALA A 609 4.15 33.96 11.36
C ALA A 609 5.34 33.25 10.72
N TYR A 610 6.47 33.22 11.44
CA TYR A 610 7.61 32.38 11.07
C TYR A 610 7.38 30.92 11.45
N PRO A 611 7.83 29.95 10.62
CA PRO A 611 7.71 28.52 10.94
C PRO A 611 8.65 28.06 12.05
N GLU A 612 9.72 28.82 12.33
CA GLU A 612 10.72 28.50 13.35
C GLU A 612 11.03 29.74 14.21
N PRO A 613 11.14 29.60 15.54
CA PRO A 613 11.20 30.72 16.48
C PRO A 613 12.52 31.51 16.47
N TRP A 614 13.61 30.98 15.91
CA TRP A 614 14.88 31.74 15.81
C TRP A 614 14.85 32.80 14.70
N MET A 615 13.97 32.63 13.71
CA MET A 615 13.90 33.45 12.51
C MET A 615 13.48 34.89 12.82
N ASP A 616 12.60 35.07 13.80
CA ASP A 616 12.13 36.38 14.22
C ASP A 616 13.25 37.23 14.83
N ARG A 617 14.19 36.61 15.55
CA ARG A 617 15.37 37.24 16.16
C ARG A 617 16.37 37.66 15.11
N VAL A 618 16.63 36.81 14.11
CA VAL A 618 17.53 37.12 13.00
C VAL A 618 16.96 38.26 12.15
N ASP A 619 15.68 38.23 11.80
CA ASP A 619 15.06 39.32 11.03
C ASP A 619 14.93 40.63 11.84
N ALA A 620 14.78 40.55 13.17
CA ALA A 620 14.89 41.73 14.05
C ALA A 620 16.31 42.30 14.07
N MET A 621 17.32 41.43 14.19
CA MET A 621 18.74 41.82 14.17
C MET A 621 19.12 42.49 12.85
N LYS A 622 18.67 41.94 11.72
CA LYS A 622 18.91 42.51 10.38
C LYS A 622 18.36 43.92 10.26
N LYS A 623 17.17 44.18 10.81
CA LYS A 623 16.58 45.53 10.85
C LYS A 623 17.35 46.47 11.77
N LEU A 624 17.73 46.02 12.96
CA LEU A 624 18.51 46.80 13.92
C LEU A 624 19.86 47.23 13.36
N GLN A 625 20.53 46.32 12.64
CA GLN A 625 21.87 46.54 12.11
C GLN A 625 21.90 47.19 10.73
N GLY A 626 20.73 47.44 10.11
CA GLY A 626 20.66 47.95 8.73
C GLY A 626 21.26 47.00 7.70
N TRP A 627 21.14 45.68 7.92
CA TRP A 627 21.54 44.65 6.96
C TRP A 627 20.48 44.47 5.87
N THR A 628 20.43 43.29 5.22
CA THR A 628 19.45 43.01 4.17
C THR A 628 18.01 43.05 4.69
N ASP A 629 17.15 43.68 3.90
CA ASP A 629 15.69 43.75 4.09
C ASP A 629 14.96 42.43 3.80
N THR A 630 15.61 41.50 3.10
CA THR A 630 14.98 40.26 2.63
C THR A 630 14.78 39.31 3.80
N SER A 631 13.60 38.71 3.95
CA SER A 631 13.31 37.84 5.09
C SER A 631 14.19 36.59 5.14
N VAL A 632 14.63 36.21 6.35
CA VAL A 632 15.40 34.98 6.61
C VAL A 632 14.65 33.71 6.19
N LEU A 633 13.32 33.77 6.05
CA LEU A 633 12.50 32.69 5.51
C LEU A 633 12.96 32.20 4.14
N HIS A 634 13.35 33.11 3.25
CA HIS A 634 13.81 32.72 1.91
C HIS A 634 15.14 31.96 1.99
N PHE A 635 16.07 32.39 2.84
CA PHE A 635 17.35 31.72 3.05
C PHE A 635 17.19 30.34 3.70
N ARG A 636 16.30 30.21 4.69
CA ARG A 636 15.93 28.90 5.24
C ARG A 636 15.40 27.97 4.15
N ASN A 637 14.46 28.45 3.33
CA ASN A 637 13.85 27.63 2.27
C ASN A 637 14.87 27.24 1.20
N LEU A 638 15.79 28.13 0.82
CA LEU A 638 16.91 27.82 -0.06
C LEU A 638 17.80 26.72 0.51
N GLY A 639 18.11 26.78 1.81
CA GLY A 639 18.88 25.76 2.50
C GLY A 639 18.17 24.40 2.51
N MET A 640 16.90 24.35 2.91
CA MET A 640 16.14 23.10 2.99
C MET A 640 15.88 22.47 1.61
N PHE A 641 15.37 23.25 0.65
CA PHE A 641 15.06 22.72 -0.68
C PHE A 641 16.35 22.39 -1.46
N GLY A 642 17.38 23.23 -1.32
CA GLY A 642 18.69 22.98 -1.93
C GLY A 642 19.31 21.68 -1.42
N GLU A 643 19.28 21.44 -0.11
CA GLU A 643 19.78 20.20 0.47
C GLU A 643 19.05 18.96 -0.07
N GLN A 644 17.71 18.96 -0.06
CA GLN A 644 16.92 17.83 -0.57
C GLN A 644 17.21 17.53 -2.05
N LEU A 645 17.29 18.57 -2.88
CA LEU A 645 17.61 18.44 -4.30
C LEU A 645 19.03 17.90 -4.49
N LEU A 646 20.04 18.54 -3.89
CA LEU A 646 21.44 18.16 -4.09
C LEU A 646 21.77 16.78 -3.51
N LEU A 647 21.18 16.37 -2.39
CA LEU A 647 21.34 15.01 -1.85
C LEU A 647 20.84 13.96 -2.85
N SER A 648 19.66 14.18 -3.43
CA SER A 648 19.09 13.25 -4.42
C SER A 648 19.93 13.15 -5.70
N ILE A 649 20.59 14.25 -6.09
CA ILE A 649 21.45 14.28 -7.28
C ILE A 649 22.80 13.66 -6.96
N ARG A 650 23.43 13.99 -5.83
CA ARG A 650 24.76 13.51 -5.47
C ARG A 650 24.79 12.01 -5.22
N TRP A 651 23.82 11.52 -4.44
CA TRP A 651 23.80 10.13 -3.97
C TRP A 651 22.97 9.20 -4.86
N GLY A 652 22.22 9.76 -5.81
CA GLY A 652 21.59 8.99 -6.88
C GLY A 652 22.61 8.54 -7.92
N HIS A 653 22.45 7.32 -8.44
CA HIS A 653 23.30 6.81 -9.52
C HIS A 653 22.79 7.29 -10.88
N TRP A 654 23.07 8.54 -11.25
CA TRP A 654 22.59 9.13 -12.51
C TRP A 654 23.47 8.78 -13.72
N SER A 655 24.74 8.45 -13.50
CA SER A 655 25.73 8.32 -14.58
C SER A 655 25.37 7.23 -15.61
N ASP A 656 24.73 6.15 -15.18
CA ASP A 656 24.41 4.96 -15.99
C ASP A 656 22.93 4.88 -16.45
N GLU A 657 22.17 5.96 -16.25
CA GLU A 657 20.73 5.97 -16.50
C GLU A 657 20.41 6.44 -17.92
N PHE A 658 19.88 5.58 -18.78
CA PHE A 658 19.57 5.94 -20.17
C PHE A 658 18.09 6.27 -20.38
N GLU A 659 17.21 5.80 -19.49
CA GLU A 659 15.78 5.96 -19.61
C GLU A 659 15.28 7.25 -18.92
N PRO A 660 14.37 8.01 -19.56
CA PRO A 660 13.88 9.27 -19.01
C PRO A 660 12.90 9.08 -17.84
N VAL A 661 12.41 7.86 -17.59
CA VAL A 661 11.39 7.57 -16.57
C VAL A 661 11.84 7.98 -15.17
N LYS A 662 13.09 7.68 -14.82
CA LYS A 662 13.68 8.07 -13.52
C LYS A 662 13.73 9.60 -13.36
N ALA A 663 14.13 10.33 -14.40
CA ALA A 663 14.17 11.79 -14.38
C ALA A 663 12.76 12.41 -14.33
N LEU A 664 11.79 11.80 -15.01
CA LEU A 664 10.37 12.17 -14.95
C LEU A 664 9.85 12.04 -13.50
N ASN A 665 10.09 10.88 -12.89
CA ASN A 665 9.69 10.60 -11.51
C ASN A 665 10.38 11.56 -10.52
N TRP A 666 11.67 11.85 -10.74
CA TRP A 666 12.43 12.80 -9.92
C TRP A 666 11.85 14.22 -10.00
N ALA A 667 11.58 14.70 -11.22
CA ALA A 667 11.02 16.03 -11.44
C ALA A 667 9.64 16.15 -10.78
N ARG A 668 8.75 15.15 -10.93
CA ARG A 668 7.46 15.14 -10.24
C ARG A 668 7.62 15.09 -8.72
N PHE A 669 8.48 14.22 -8.20
CA PHE A 669 8.70 14.04 -6.76
C PHE A 669 9.19 15.34 -6.09
N PHE A 670 10.17 16.01 -6.70
CA PHE A 670 10.81 17.22 -6.17
C PHE A 670 10.20 18.53 -6.70
N ARG A 671 9.05 18.47 -7.38
CA ARG A 671 8.38 19.67 -7.92
C ARG A 671 8.19 20.79 -6.89
N PRO A 672 7.68 20.54 -5.67
CA PRO A 672 7.57 21.59 -4.64
C PRO A 672 8.92 22.19 -4.24
N GLN A 673 9.97 21.36 -4.13
CA GLN A 673 11.31 21.77 -3.74
C GLN A 673 11.96 22.62 -4.83
N ALA A 674 11.87 22.19 -6.09
CA ALA A 674 12.40 22.93 -7.23
C ALA A 674 11.71 24.30 -7.38
N GLN A 675 10.38 24.33 -7.39
CA GLN A 675 9.62 25.59 -7.49
C GLN A 675 9.84 26.49 -6.27
N GLY A 676 9.87 25.90 -5.07
CA GLY A 676 10.13 26.60 -3.82
C GLY A 676 11.53 27.22 -3.77
N TYR A 677 12.55 26.49 -4.27
CA TYR A 677 13.91 27.00 -4.40
C TYR A 677 13.97 28.16 -5.39
N ILE A 678 13.38 28.04 -6.58
CA ILE A 678 13.35 29.11 -7.59
C ILE A 678 12.70 30.37 -7.04
N HIS A 679 11.55 30.24 -6.37
CA HIS A 679 10.86 31.37 -5.75
C HIS A 679 11.69 32.03 -4.65
N ALA A 680 12.28 31.23 -3.75
CA ALA A 680 13.11 31.75 -2.66
C ALA A 680 14.40 32.40 -3.20
N TYR A 681 14.98 31.86 -4.27
CA TYR A 681 16.16 32.39 -4.94
C TYR A 681 15.87 33.75 -5.56
N ARG A 682 14.74 33.88 -6.26
CA ARG A 682 14.27 35.16 -6.80
C ARG A 682 14.02 36.18 -5.70
N ALA A 683 13.42 35.79 -4.59
CA ALA A 683 13.17 36.70 -3.47
C ALA A 683 14.48 37.22 -2.86
N ALA A 684 15.47 36.34 -2.65
CA ALA A 684 16.79 36.69 -2.11
C ALA A 684 17.64 37.53 -3.08
N THR A 685 17.84 37.02 -4.30
CA THR A 685 18.83 37.57 -5.24
C THR A 685 18.24 38.53 -6.28
N GLY A 686 16.93 38.47 -6.53
CA GLY A 686 16.25 39.22 -7.60
C GLY A 686 16.26 38.52 -8.96
N VAL A 687 17.01 37.43 -9.13
CA VAL A 687 17.13 36.70 -10.40
C VAL A 687 16.01 35.67 -10.54
N ASP A 688 15.31 35.68 -11.68
CA ASP A 688 14.26 34.71 -11.98
C ASP A 688 14.78 33.55 -12.83
N LEU A 689 14.91 32.37 -12.20
CA LEU A 689 15.36 31.15 -12.87
C LEU A 689 14.26 30.50 -13.74
N SER A 690 13.01 30.95 -13.62
CA SER A 690 11.87 30.44 -14.42
C SER A 690 11.66 31.17 -15.75
N ALA A 691 12.54 32.12 -16.09
CA ALA A 691 12.44 32.88 -17.32
C ALA A 691 12.43 31.97 -18.57
N ASP A 692 11.50 32.26 -19.47
CA ASP A 692 11.14 31.37 -20.57
C ASP A 692 12.35 31.08 -21.50
N PRO A 693 12.56 29.83 -21.98
CA PRO A 693 13.69 29.45 -22.86
C PRO A 693 13.70 30.16 -24.21
N THR A 694 12.54 30.67 -24.64
CA THR A 694 12.34 31.39 -25.90
C THR A 694 13.18 32.67 -25.99
N VAL A 695 13.55 33.24 -24.84
CA VAL A 695 14.60 34.23 -24.75
C VAL A 695 15.94 33.48 -24.73
N ASN A 696 16.75 33.64 -25.78
CA ASN A 696 18.16 33.20 -25.87
C ASN A 696 19.07 33.80 -24.76
N ALA A 697 18.49 34.26 -23.65
CA ALA A 697 19.19 34.68 -22.45
C ALA A 697 19.93 33.48 -21.86
N ARG A 698 21.24 33.63 -21.79
CA ARG A 698 22.14 32.74 -21.07
C ARG A 698 21.63 32.56 -19.64
N VAL A 699 21.72 31.34 -19.10
CA VAL A 699 21.43 31.06 -17.70
C VAL A 699 22.32 31.96 -16.83
N ASP A 700 21.71 32.71 -15.92
CA ASP A 700 22.46 33.59 -15.03
C ASP A 700 23.26 32.73 -14.04
N SER A 701 24.58 32.76 -14.19
CA SER A 701 25.55 32.05 -13.34
C SER A 701 26.34 33.02 -12.46
N THR A 702 25.82 34.22 -12.21
CA THR A 702 26.44 35.16 -11.27
C THR A 702 26.34 34.65 -9.84
N LEU A 703 27.43 34.80 -9.08
CA LEU A 703 27.51 34.31 -7.70
C LEU A 703 26.41 34.95 -6.84
N PRO A 704 25.69 34.17 -6.00
CA PRO A 704 24.61 34.70 -5.17
C PRO A 704 25.10 35.79 -4.21
N SER A 705 26.28 35.62 -3.61
CA SER A 705 26.90 36.62 -2.74
C SER A 705 27.09 37.99 -3.41
N VAL A 706 27.50 38.00 -4.69
CA VAL A 706 27.64 39.23 -5.47
C VAL A 706 26.29 39.89 -5.72
N LEU A 707 25.25 39.09 -6.01
CA LEU A 707 23.88 39.59 -6.17
C LEU A 707 23.35 40.19 -4.87
N LEU A 708 23.58 39.52 -3.74
CA LEU A 708 23.19 39.97 -2.41
C LEU A 708 23.93 41.26 -2.01
N GLN A 709 25.23 41.35 -2.30
CA GLN A 709 26.01 42.56 -2.05
C GLN A 709 25.51 43.75 -2.89
N LYS A 710 25.23 43.53 -4.18
CA LYS A 710 24.65 44.57 -5.05
C LYS A 710 23.31 45.06 -4.51
N ARG A 711 22.47 44.14 -4.04
CA ARG A 711 21.16 44.46 -3.46
C ARG A 711 21.31 45.25 -2.16
N LEU A 712 22.19 44.82 -1.26
CA LEU A 712 22.48 45.55 -0.02
C LEU A 712 22.99 46.96 -0.31
N ALA A 713 23.90 47.11 -1.28
CA ALA A 713 24.41 48.42 -1.70
C ALA A 713 23.29 49.30 -2.30
N SER A 714 22.34 48.72 -3.04
CA SER A 714 21.18 49.46 -3.56
C SER A 714 20.23 49.91 -2.45
N GLN A 715 19.99 49.06 -1.44
CA GLN A 715 19.18 49.37 -0.27
C GLN A 715 19.79 50.52 0.54
N GLN A 716 21.10 50.48 0.79
CA GLN A 716 21.83 51.52 1.51
C GLN A 716 21.89 52.86 0.77
N ARG A 717 21.74 52.87 -0.57
CA ARG A 717 21.62 54.11 -1.35
C ARG A 717 20.22 54.72 -1.30
N ALA A 718 19.20 53.90 -1.02
CA ALA A 718 17.81 54.32 -0.98
C ALA A 718 17.37 54.79 0.43
N SER A 719 18.04 54.30 1.48
CA SER A 719 17.92 54.78 2.87
C SER A 719 18.73 56.05 3.10
#